data_AF-A0A836GV78-F1
#
_entry.id   AF-A0A836GV78-F1
#
_cell.length_a   1.000
_cell.length_b   1.000
_cell.length_c   1.000
_cell.angle_alpha   90.00
_cell.angle_beta   90.00
_cell.angle_gamma   90.00
#
_symmetry.space_group_name_H-M   'P 1'
#
loop_
_entity.id
_entity.type
_entity.pdbx_description
1 polymer ?
#
loop_
_entity_poly.entity_id
_entity_poly.type
_entity_poly.pdbx_seq_one_letter_code
_entity_poly.pdbx_strand_id
1 'polypeptide(L)'
;MRLRRTFLPRLCGGTSLLSASAALRDEARCIHRHYSPDRTHSQEIQDRQNTFRWSAHHVFRPHQHFTYDPTGWSRRLEQKVKKTRTLSLVERIKLSADHMAESARSVAALEKATGPHTSEAHRPVTPAAETDVPDYFFTSTDVSTPAHKAAAAVNSSPLSTEMPAVSLQELVEEVQRLQSLLYHPRFAGNASIKRRTHQYADLRAIMLHLYERVRDARLDETVTPDACAFSWFVLTRNLEPLLEGVASTRLQEECTASSEGSDEAVAIHDVSAALRTAVLQPMAKDGRLFNGATSGELSLEALIELLSIATTPFVRRCAESFAEDCPITSETLLQYVECISVAARQRAQDVAADGDAAGHTALQEWLDPPHLTAWAASLKRLHARGAPVLPAVPGLALQVEHAAEYVAQLLETVTRVTPIGHVTASLSRLRSRPHGATSPAPRDSAPKPVCLDVTAAPHGVQVPPTDSGDAGCILVAATATLHLAHCTAGADMVREESMRRIVSACLRMLAQTPNYDICPDEAVGWACEVLDSGYLMDTDDLHRSALGGGGTSREAGKGALRFLLFLSRLPYDSVMQRAALGKMALCLCRWPEPVYAASKEASEWRRLRGVVMRGALHVLQVADLEAGAAQLGSEKTMTWLETLAFGEYGGTIPMTLWRDAAVSLFPQLRFHVEGGAEAPYPSQPRADPSAWRCRREDAHALCILCARYVAQKKTGGSTPTNLHSLFTVRCIGACLSVLLSNAALPEELLRSADAWDGLCASLPEPVQVVATCMQAVVRRQVPSSKVLCF
;
A
#
# COMPACT_ATOMS: atom_id res chain seq x y z
N MET A 1 -48.76 -18.60 6.94
CA MET A 1 -50.14 -18.06 6.84
C MET A 1 -50.22 -17.04 5.71
N ARG A 2 -50.88 -17.39 4.60
CA ARG A 2 -51.82 -16.52 3.85
C ARG A 2 -52.57 -17.42 2.86
N LEU A 3 -53.90 -17.35 2.97
CA LEU A 3 -54.93 -18.22 2.40
C LEU A 3 -54.96 -18.22 0.86
N ARG A 4 -55.10 -19.39 0.22
CA ARG A 4 -56.36 -19.97 -0.29
C ARG A 4 -57.22 -18.99 -1.11
N ARG A 5 -57.30 -19.23 -2.42
CA ARG A 5 -58.53 -19.01 -3.20
C ARG A 5 -58.96 -20.34 -3.80
N THR A 6 -60.07 -20.82 -3.25
CA THR A 6 -60.92 -21.90 -3.75
C THR A 6 -61.89 -21.33 -4.79
N PHE A 7 -62.04 -22.01 -5.93
CA PHE A 7 -63.27 -21.99 -6.72
C PHE A 7 -63.54 -23.41 -7.26
N LEU A 8 -64.76 -23.86 -7.03
CA LEU A 8 -65.47 -25.04 -7.56
C LEU A 8 -66.94 -24.57 -7.66
N PRO A 9 -67.86 -25.30 -8.32
CA PRO A 9 -67.85 -25.93 -9.65
C PRO A 9 -69.04 -25.43 -10.50
N ARG A 10 -69.09 -25.76 -11.80
CA ARG A 10 -70.38 -25.83 -12.52
C ARG A 10 -70.46 -27.12 -13.34
N LEU A 11 -71.45 -27.92 -12.97
CA LEU A 11 -71.99 -29.10 -13.63
C LEU A 11 -73.09 -28.69 -14.61
N CYS A 12 -73.12 -29.33 -15.78
CA CYS A 12 -74.24 -29.67 -16.68
C CYS A 12 -73.56 -30.15 -18.00
N GLY A 13 -73.77 -31.31 -18.62
CA GLY A 13 -74.71 -32.42 -18.45
C GLY A 13 -75.02 -33.02 -19.84
N GLY A 14 -74.77 -34.33 -20.03
CA GLY A 14 -75.28 -35.19 -21.12
C GLY A 14 -74.38 -35.37 -22.38
N THR A 15 -74.10 -36.55 -22.96
CA THR A 15 -74.28 -37.99 -22.65
C THR A 15 -73.66 -38.84 -23.79
N SER A 16 -73.38 -40.14 -23.52
CA SER A 16 -72.97 -41.27 -24.40
C SER A 16 -71.46 -41.42 -24.72
N LEU A 17 -70.71 -42.36 -24.10
CA LEU A 17 -70.60 -43.84 -24.31
C LEU A 17 -69.92 -44.16 -25.66
N LEU A 18 -68.86 -44.95 -25.87
CA LEU A 18 -67.99 -45.91 -25.17
C LEU A 18 -66.71 -45.95 -26.06
N SER A 19 -65.47 -46.08 -25.60
CA SER A 19 -64.87 -47.39 -25.32
C SER A 19 -63.39 -47.20 -24.97
N ALA A 20 -62.92 -48.04 -24.07
CA ALA A 20 -61.67 -47.97 -23.32
C ALA A 20 -60.42 -48.34 -24.14
N SER A 21 -59.42 -47.46 -24.17
CA SER A 21 -58.00 -47.82 -24.40
C SER A 21 -57.01 -46.65 -24.19
N ALA A 22 -57.21 -45.80 -23.18
CA ALA A 22 -56.27 -44.70 -22.90
C ALA A 22 -56.15 -44.34 -21.41
N ALA A 23 -56.35 -45.31 -20.52
CA ALA A 23 -56.17 -45.13 -19.08
C ALA A 23 -55.15 -46.14 -18.54
N LEU A 24 -53.90 -46.05 -19.01
CA LEU A 24 -52.74 -46.76 -18.45
C LEU A 24 -51.48 -46.06 -18.99
N ARG A 25 -51.13 -44.90 -18.44
CA ARG A 25 -49.79 -44.28 -18.39
C ARG A 25 -49.88 -42.89 -17.76
N ASP A 26 -50.51 -42.83 -16.58
CA ASP A 26 -50.17 -41.79 -15.62
C ASP A 26 -49.09 -42.43 -14.75
N GLU A 27 -47.83 -42.33 -15.18
CA GLU A 27 -46.69 -42.72 -14.36
C GLU A 27 -46.69 -41.83 -13.13
N ALA A 28 -47.31 -42.34 -12.07
CA ALA A 28 -47.07 -41.93 -10.71
C ALA A 28 -45.56 -41.74 -10.54
N ARG A 29 -45.14 -40.50 -10.28
CA ARG A 29 -43.77 -40.19 -9.83
C ARG A 29 -43.53 -40.98 -8.55
N CYS A 30 -43.05 -42.20 -8.70
CA CYS A 30 -42.58 -43.04 -7.60
C CYS A 30 -41.40 -42.30 -6.99
N ILE A 31 -41.65 -41.62 -5.87
CA ILE A 31 -40.58 -41.23 -4.97
C ILE A 31 -40.00 -42.55 -4.47
N HIS A 32 -38.92 -43.01 -5.09
CA HIS A 32 -38.11 -44.13 -4.59
C HIS A 32 -37.65 -43.76 -3.19
N ARG A 33 -38.40 -44.18 -2.16
CA ARG A 33 -37.97 -44.08 -0.78
C ARG A 33 -37.03 -45.25 -0.54
N HIS A 34 -35.79 -44.93 -0.19
CA HIS A 34 -34.87 -45.92 0.35
C HIS A 34 -35.52 -46.55 1.60
N TYR A 35 -35.59 -47.87 1.66
CA TYR A 35 -36.04 -48.57 2.87
C TYR A 35 -34.92 -48.53 3.91
N SER A 36 -35.22 -48.02 5.12
CA SER A 36 -34.25 -47.83 6.22
C SER A 36 -33.00 -47.00 5.85
N PRO A 37 -33.15 -45.75 5.39
CA PRO A 37 -31.98 -44.94 5.06
C PRO A 37 -31.26 -44.45 6.32
N ASP A 38 -29.93 -44.44 6.29
CA ASP A 38 -29.08 -43.89 7.36
C ASP A 38 -29.44 -42.44 7.72
N ARG A 39 -29.95 -41.70 6.73
CA ARG A 39 -30.37 -40.30 6.85
C ARG A 39 -31.68 -40.05 6.12
N THR A 40 -32.50 -39.17 6.67
CA THR A 40 -33.70 -38.68 5.99
C THR A 40 -33.34 -37.84 4.76
N HIS A 41 -34.26 -37.73 3.79
CA HIS A 41 -34.06 -36.91 2.58
C HIS A 41 -33.62 -35.46 2.89
N SER A 42 -34.18 -34.84 3.93
CA SER A 42 -33.78 -33.49 4.36
C SER A 42 -32.34 -33.45 4.90
N GLN A 43 -31.92 -34.48 5.64
CA GLN A 43 -30.54 -34.60 6.13
C GLN A 43 -29.55 -34.89 4.98
N GLU A 44 -29.95 -35.67 3.99
CA GLU A 44 -29.14 -35.92 2.79
C GLU A 44 -28.91 -34.64 1.97
N ILE A 45 -29.95 -33.82 1.78
CA ILE A 45 -29.81 -32.50 1.15
C ILE A 45 -28.86 -31.62 1.98
N GLN A 46 -29.05 -31.62 3.30
CA GLN A 46 -28.18 -30.86 4.20
C GLN A 46 -26.72 -31.29 4.10
N ASP A 47 -26.44 -32.60 3.97
CA ASP A 47 -25.07 -33.09 3.76
C ASP A 47 -24.50 -32.67 2.41
N ARG A 48 -25.28 -32.77 1.33
CA ARG A 48 -24.85 -32.32 0.00
C ARG A 48 -24.49 -30.84 0.02
N GLN A 49 -25.29 -30.01 0.72
CA GLN A 49 -25.01 -28.59 0.89
C GLN A 49 -23.77 -28.33 1.76
N ASN A 50 -23.63 -29.05 2.88
CA ASN A 50 -22.50 -28.91 3.80
C ASN A 50 -21.18 -29.51 3.26
N THR A 51 -21.24 -30.29 2.17
CA THR A 51 -20.04 -30.83 1.51
C THR A 51 -19.23 -29.74 0.82
N PHE A 52 -19.87 -28.61 0.45
CA PHE A 52 -19.18 -27.48 -0.15
C PHE A 52 -18.15 -26.87 0.81
N ARG A 53 -16.90 -26.76 0.35
CA ARG A 53 -15.80 -26.15 1.12
C ARG A 53 -15.24 -24.95 0.38
N TRP A 54 -15.57 -23.76 0.84
CA TRP A 54 -15.15 -22.51 0.19
C TRP A 54 -13.63 -22.44 -0.04
N SER A 55 -12.83 -22.81 0.97
CA SER A 55 -11.36 -22.82 0.94
C SER A 55 -10.74 -23.86 -0.02
N ALA A 56 -11.51 -24.85 -0.49
CA ALA A 56 -11.05 -25.81 -1.49
C ALA A 56 -11.24 -25.28 -2.93
N HIS A 57 -12.20 -24.37 -3.12
CA HIS A 57 -12.53 -23.80 -4.42
C HIS A 57 -11.81 -22.46 -4.69
N HIS A 58 -11.51 -21.69 -3.64
CA HIS A 58 -10.94 -20.35 -3.74
C HIS A 58 -9.56 -20.26 -3.08
N VAL A 59 -8.77 -19.27 -3.48
CA VAL A 59 -7.50 -18.92 -2.83
C VAL A 59 -7.76 -17.74 -1.91
N PHE A 60 -7.57 -17.95 -0.61
CA PHE A 60 -7.56 -16.89 0.41
C PHE A 60 -6.12 -16.49 0.67
N ARG A 61 -5.88 -15.19 0.83
CA ARG A 61 -4.53 -14.62 1.03
C ARG A 61 -4.41 -14.02 2.43
N PRO A 62 -3.21 -13.96 3.01
CA PRO A 62 -3.06 -13.57 4.41
C PRO A 62 -3.62 -12.18 4.76
N HIS A 63 -3.29 -11.15 3.98
CA HIS A 63 -3.82 -9.79 4.16
C HIS A 63 -5.36 -9.69 4.15
N GLN A 64 -6.07 -10.68 3.61
CA GLN A 64 -7.54 -10.69 3.55
C GLN A 64 -8.17 -11.00 4.90
N HIS A 65 -7.44 -11.62 5.85
CA HIS A 65 -7.94 -11.88 7.20
C HIS A 65 -8.38 -10.62 7.94
N PHE A 66 -7.86 -9.45 7.57
CA PHE A 66 -8.13 -8.18 8.22
C PHE A 66 -9.18 -7.33 7.51
N THR A 67 -9.60 -7.70 6.31
CA THR A 67 -10.45 -6.86 5.45
C THR A 67 -11.67 -7.59 4.87
N TYR A 68 -11.62 -8.91 4.74
CA TYR A 68 -12.59 -9.67 3.97
C TYR A 68 -13.00 -10.99 4.65
N ASP A 69 -14.29 -11.16 4.94
CA ASP A 69 -14.86 -12.42 5.43
C ASP A 69 -15.89 -12.99 4.43
N PRO A 70 -15.46 -13.85 3.49
CA PRO A 70 -16.37 -14.51 2.54
C PRO A 70 -17.27 -15.56 3.18
N THR A 71 -17.06 -15.89 4.46
CA THR A 71 -17.76 -16.96 5.18
C THR A 71 -18.58 -16.45 6.37
N GLY A 72 -18.79 -15.14 6.48
CA GLY A 72 -19.34 -14.50 7.69
C GLY A 72 -20.68 -15.06 8.16
N TRP A 73 -21.57 -15.45 7.24
CA TRP A 73 -22.86 -16.05 7.60
C TRP A 73 -22.79 -17.57 7.75
N SER A 74 -22.24 -18.27 6.74
CA SER A 74 -22.19 -19.74 6.72
C SER A 74 -21.39 -20.31 7.88
N ARG A 75 -20.24 -19.71 8.20
CA ARG A 75 -19.40 -20.10 9.34
C ARG A 75 -20.11 -19.87 10.67
N ARG A 76 -20.78 -18.73 10.87
CA ARG A 76 -21.52 -18.44 12.11
C ARG A 76 -22.68 -19.42 12.30
N LEU A 77 -23.38 -19.80 11.24
CA LEU A 77 -24.42 -20.84 11.28
C LEU A 77 -23.83 -22.21 11.63
N GLU A 78 -22.72 -22.60 11.01
CA GLU A 78 -22.01 -23.85 11.33
C GLU A 78 -21.52 -23.87 12.78
N GLN A 79 -20.96 -22.76 13.28
CA GLN A 79 -20.55 -22.62 14.68
C GLN A 79 -21.73 -22.71 15.64
N LYS A 80 -22.88 -22.12 15.31
CA LYS A 80 -24.11 -22.23 16.12
C LYS A 80 -24.56 -23.69 16.22
N VAL A 81 -24.56 -24.43 15.10
CA VAL A 81 -24.90 -25.86 15.09
C VAL A 81 -23.86 -26.67 15.89
N LYS A 82 -22.56 -26.40 15.74
CA LYS A 82 -21.52 -27.05 16.54
C LYS A 82 -21.69 -26.78 18.04
N LYS A 83 -22.03 -25.55 18.45
CA LYS A 83 -22.29 -25.18 19.84
C LYS A 83 -23.52 -25.87 20.43
N THR A 84 -24.52 -26.22 19.62
CA THR A 84 -25.68 -26.99 20.11
C THR A 84 -25.35 -28.45 20.46
N ARG A 85 -24.17 -28.95 20.09
CA ARG A 85 -23.73 -30.32 20.37
C ARG A 85 -22.59 -30.33 21.39
N THR A 86 -22.83 -30.95 22.54
CA THR A 86 -21.79 -31.18 23.55
C THR A 86 -20.92 -32.39 23.19
N LEU A 87 -19.62 -32.27 23.40
CA LEU A 87 -18.64 -33.33 23.13
C LEU A 87 -17.86 -33.60 24.42
N SER A 88 -18.16 -34.70 25.09
CA SER A 88 -17.60 -35.07 26.41
C SER A 88 -16.07 -35.17 26.44
N LEU A 89 -15.43 -35.45 25.30
CA LEU A 89 -13.98 -35.43 25.18
C LEU A 89 -13.43 -34.01 25.28
N VAL A 90 -14.02 -33.05 24.56
CA VAL A 90 -13.58 -31.64 24.56
C VAL A 90 -13.81 -31.02 25.94
N GLU A 91 -14.91 -31.34 26.60
CA GLU A 91 -15.18 -30.89 27.98
C GLU A 91 -14.14 -31.38 28.97
N ARG A 92 -13.78 -32.68 28.93
CA ARG A 92 -12.74 -33.23 29.82
C ARG A 92 -11.36 -32.65 29.53
N ILE A 93 -11.00 -32.44 28.27
CA ILE A 93 -9.72 -31.81 27.91
C ILE A 93 -9.67 -30.37 28.40
N LYS A 94 -10.75 -29.59 28.24
CA LYS A 94 -10.83 -28.22 28.75
C LYS A 94 -10.71 -28.18 30.27
N LEU A 95 -11.49 -28.99 30.98
CA LEU A 95 -11.42 -29.06 32.45
C LEU A 95 -10.03 -29.45 32.95
N SER A 96 -9.37 -30.39 32.27
CA SER A 96 -7.99 -30.76 32.62
C SER A 96 -7.00 -29.61 32.37
N ALA A 97 -7.16 -28.88 31.27
CA ALA A 97 -6.31 -27.74 30.95
C ALA A 97 -6.54 -26.58 31.92
N ASP A 98 -7.80 -26.31 32.28
CA ASP A 98 -8.17 -25.29 33.26
C ASP A 98 -7.58 -25.63 34.63
N HIS A 99 -7.68 -26.89 35.07
CA HIS A 99 -7.11 -27.33 36.34
C HIS A 99 -5.58 -27.24 36.37
N MET A 100 -4.90 -27.55 35.26
CA MET A 100 -3.45 -27.36 35.13
C MET A 100 -3.06 -25.88 35.17
N ALA A 101 -3.81 -25.01 34.49
CA ALA A 101 -3.56 -23.57 34.48
C ALA A 101 -3.81 -22.95 35.87
N GLU A 102 -4.87 -23.36 36.56
CA GLU A 102 -5.13 -22.99 37.96
C GLU A 102 -4.01 -23.44 38.88
N SER A 103 -3.58 -24.70 38.77
CA SER A 103 -2.48 -25.23 39.56
C SER A 103 -1.17 -24.47 39.32
N ALA A 104 -0.83 -24.18 38.06
CA ALA A 104 0.36 -23.39 37.72
C ALA A 104 0.28 -21.96 38.28
N ARG A 105 -0.89 -21.31 38.21
CA ARG A 105 -1.12 -19.99 38.82
C ARG A 105 -0.98 -20.04 40.34
N SER A 106 -1.51 -21.07 40.98
CA SER A 106 -1.40 -21.25 42.43
C SER A 106 0.05 -21.48 42.85
N VAL A 107 0.83 -22.26 42.11
CA VAL A 107 2.27 -22.47 42.36
C VAL A 107 3.04 -21.16 42.18
N ALA A 108 2.84 -20.43 41.08
CA ALA A 108 3.51 -19.16 40.84
C ALA A 108 3.14 -18.09 41.89
N ALA A 109 1.89 -18.09 42.38
CA ALA A 109 1.46 -17.23 43.48
C ALA A 109 2.10 -17.62 44.81
N LEU A 110 2.28 -18.92 45.06
CA LEU A 110 2.96 -19.43 46.26
C LEU A 110 4.45 -19.07 46.23
N GLU A 111 5.13 -19.24 45.09
CA GLU A 111 6.53 -18.88 44.89
C GLU A 111 6.78 -17.37 45.08
N LYS A 112 5.89 -16.51 44.57
CA LYS A 112 5.91 -15.07 44.85
C LYS A 112 5.68 -14.73 46.33
N ALA A 113 4.95 -15.56 47.07
CA ALA A 113 4.70 -15.36 48.50
C ALA A 113 5.83 -15.89 49.41
N THR A 114 6.63 -16.86 48.94
CA THR A 114 7.75 -17.45 49.70
C THR A 114 9.14 -16.90 49.33
N GLY A 115 9.24 -16.03 48.32
CA GLY A 115 10.49 -15.35 47.97
C GLY A 115 10.89 -14.28 49.01
N PRO A 116 12.19 -14.05 49.26
CA PRO A 116 12.63 -13.02 50.19
C PRO A 116 12.17 -11.65 49.73
N HIS A 117 11.50 -10.91 50.62
CA HIS A 117 10.98 -9.57 50.38
C HIS A 117 12.10 -8.57 50.02
N THR A 118 12.32 -8.34 48.73
CA THR A 118 12.71 -7.01 48.24
C THR A 118 11.43 -6.27 47.89
N SER A 119 11.13 -5.26 48.70
CA SER A 119 9.99 -4.36 48.54
C SER A 119 10.15 -3.52 47.27
N GLU A 120 9.73 -4.05 46.12
CA GLU A 120 9.41 -3.24 44.95
C GLU A 120 7.91 -2.94 44.94
N ALA A 121 7.59 -1.65 44.85
CA ALA A 121 6.23 -1.13 44.83
C ALA A 121 5.43 -1.76 43.68
N HIS A 122 4.44 -2.58 44.03
CA HIS A 122 3.49 -3.13 43.08
C HIS A 122 2.65 -2.02 42.43
N ARG A 123 2.85 -1.81 41.14
CA ARG A 123 1.87 -1.23 40.22
C ARG A 123 0.67 -2.21 40.17
N PRO A 124 -0.58 -1.77 40.40
CA PRO A 124 -1.71 -2.69 40.37
C PRO A 124 -1.90 -3.21 38.95
N VAL A 125 -1.81 -4.53 38.80
CA VAL A 125 -2.22 -5.26 37.60
C VAL A 125 -3.74 -5.18 37.52
N THR A 126 -4.24 -4.34 36.61
CA THR A 126 -5.64 -4.40 36.17
C THR A 126 -5.89 -5.77 35.52
N PRO A 127 -6.93 -6.51 35.93
CA PRO A 127 -7.27 -7.75 35.26
C PRO A 127 -7.60 -7.45 33.80
N ALA A 128 -7.19 -8.36 32.91
CA ALA A 128 -7.54 -8.33 31.50
C ALA A 128 -9.05 -8.09 31.36
N ALA A 129 -9.40 -6.85 31.02
CA ALA A 129 -10.75 -6.52 30.62
C ALA A 129 -11.06 -7.44 29.44
N GLU A 130 -12.24 -8.06 29.52
CA GLU A 130 -12.88 -8.74 28.40
C GLU A 130 -12.61 -7.93 27.13
N THR A 131 -12.21 -8.63 26.07
CA THR A 131 -12.05 -8.11 24.72
C THR A 131 -13.34 -7.41 24.30
N ASP A 132 -13.49 -6.15 24.70
CA ASP A 132 -14.46 -5.21 24.19
C ASP A 132 -14.01 -4.95 22.76
N VAL A 133 -14.81 -5.50 21.85
CA VAL A 133 -14.83 -5.10 20.45
C VAL A 133 -14.86 -3.57 20.45
N PRO A 134 -13.86 -2.87 19.91
CA PRO A 134 -13.99 -1.44 19.75
C PRO A 134 -15.10 -1.22 18.72
N ASP A 135 -16.28 -0.82 19.19
CA ASP A 135 -17.50 -0.57 18.41
C ASP A 135 -17.36 0.61 17.43
N TYR A 136 -16.13 1.06 17.14
CA TYR A 136 -15.81 2.20 16.29
C TYR A 136 -16.22 2.03 14.83
N PHE A 137 -16.53 0.81 14.38
CA PHE A 137 -16.91 0.59 12.98
C PHE A 137 -18.41 0.74 12.69
N PHE A 138 -19.30 0.73 13.68
CA PHE A 138 -20.77 0.70 13.41
C PHE A 138 -21.69 1.49 14.34
N THR A 139 -21.22 2.22 15.35
CA THR A 139 -22.10 3.04 16.19
C THR A 139 -21.93 4.54 15.90
N SER A 140 -23.03 5.18 15.51
CA SER A 140 -23.14 6.63 15.32
C SER A 140 -23.33 7.38 16.65
N THR A 141 -22.77 6.85 17.74
CA THR A 141 -23.09 7.32 19.10
C THR A 141 -21.85 7.95 19.71
N ASP A 142 -21.98 9.24 20.02
CA ASP A 142 -20.99 10.07 20.68
C ASP A 142 -20.47 9.42 21.97
N VAL A 143 -19.22 8.97 21.95
CA VAL A 143 -18.44 8.73 23.17
C VAL A 143 -17.09 9.45 23.02
N SER A 144 -17.17 10.77 22.97
CA SER A 144 -16.11 11.65 23.47
C SER A 144 -16.51 12.07 24.87
N THR A 145 -16.29 11.19 25.85
CA THR A 145 -16.27 11.60 27.25
C THR A 145 -14.81 11.95 27.59
N PRO A 146 -14.42 13.23 27.64
CA PRO A 146 -13.14 13.60 28.25
C PRO A 146 -13.15 13.13 29.71
N ALA A 147 -12.00 12.69 30.23
CA ALA A 147 -11.83 12.35 31.65
C ALA A 147 -12.03 13.55 32.62
N HIS A 148 -12.39 14.72 32.10
CA HIS A 148 -12.77 15.89 32.89
C HIS A 148 -14.03 16.53 32.33
N LYS A 149 -15.19 16.25 32.95
CA LYS A 149 -16.33 17.17 33.05
C LYS A 149 -17.33 16.67 34.08
N ALA A 150 -17.02 16.94 35.35
CA ALA A 150 -18.05 17.16 36.35
C ALA A 150 -18.28 18.68 36.48
N ALA A 151 -19.55 19.05 36.57
CA ALA A 151 -20.10 20.37 36.90
C ALA A 151 -20.01 21.48 35.83
N ALA A 152 -21.07 21.58 35.04
CA ALA A 152 -21.53 22.86 34.51
C ALA A 152 -22.15 23.68 35.65
N ALA A 153 -21.61 24.88 35.92
CA ALA A 153 -22.34 25.97 36.53
C ALA A 153 -21.81 27.31 35.99
N VAL A 154 -22.75 28.02 35.37
CA VAL A 154 -22.77 29.42 34.94
C VAL A 154 -21.99 30.36 35.87
N ASN A 155 -20.97 31.05 35.34
CA ASN A 155 -20.79 32.52 35.42
C ASN A 155 -19.45 32.97 34.81
N SER A 156 -19.53 34.08 34.07
CA SER A 156 -18.44 34.83 33.44
C SER A 156 -17.42 35.38 34.44
N SER A 157 -16.14 35.05 34.25
CA SER A 157 -14.94 35.75 34.77
C SER A 157 -13.67 35.19 34.11
N PRO A 158 -12.54 35.94 34.08
CA PRO A 158 -11.44 35.71 33.15
C PRO A 158 -10.66 34.43 33.49
N LEU A 159 -10.26 33.70 32.44
CA LEU A 159 -9.48 32.47 32.50
C LEU A 159 -8.06 32.74 33.04
N SER A 160 -7.89 32.77 34.36
CA SER A 160 -6.66 32.30 35.00
C SER A 160 -6.80 30.80 35.17
N THR A 161 -6.23 30.00 34.25
CA THR A 161 -6.29 28.54 34.34
C THR A 161 -4.88 28.02 34.56
N GLU A 162 -4.51 27.87 35.83
CA GLU A 162 -3.46 26.91 36.21
C GLU A 162 -3.94 25.54 35.75
N MET A 163 -3.38 25.06 34.64
CA MET A 163 -3.58 23.68 34.21
C MET A 163 -2.94 22.76 35.25
N PRO A 164 -3.60 21.65 35.66
CA PRO A 164 -2.97 20.67 36.54
C PRO A 164 -1.63 20.22 35.94
N ALA A 165 -0.63 19.97 36.78
CA ALA A 165 0.72 19.62 36.34
C ALA A 165 0.73 18.26 35.61
N VAL A 166 0.47 18.29 34.30
CA VAL A 166 0.58 17.13 33.40
C VAL A 166 2.05 16.70 33.36
N SER A 167 2.34 15.41 33.35
CA SER A 167 3.74 14.94 33.25
C SER A 167 4.29 15.14 31.82
N LEU A 168 5.62 15.22 31.67
CA LEU A 168 6.23 15.31 30.34
C LEU A 168 5.91 14.07 29.49
N GLN A 169 5.89 12.89 30.13
CA GLN A 169 5.55 11.62 29.50
C GLN A 169 4.13 11.63 28.93
N GLU A 170 3.14 12.05 29.72
CA GLU A 170 1.74 12.12 29.26
C GLU A 170 1.57 13.08 28.07
N LEU A 171 2.30 14.20 28.05
CA LEU A 171 2.27 15.13 26.92
C LEU A 171 2.79 14.47 25.64
N VAL A 172 3.91 13.76 25.74
CA VAL A 172 4.50 13.12 24.56
C VAL A 172 3.65 11.94 24.08
N GLU A 173 3.13 11.11 24.99
CA GLU A 173 2.20 10.02 24.66
C GLU A 173 0.94 10.54 23.96
N GLU A 174 0.39 11.66 24.43
CA GLU A 174 -0.77 12.28 23.82
C GLU A 174 -0.46 12.84 22.43
N VAL A 175 0.72 13.43 22.22
CA VAL A 175 1.18 13.86 20.90
C VAL A 175 1.30 12.67 19.95
N GLN A 176 1.91 11.57 20.37
CA GLN A 176 2.03 10.35 19.56
C GLN A 176 0.66 9.75 19.23
N ARG A 177 -0.26 9.74 20.20
CA ARG A 177 -1.64 9.28 20.00
C ARG A 177 -2.37 10.13 18.98
N LEU A 178 -2.27 11.45 19.06
CA LEU A 178 -2.90 12.37 18.11
C LEU A 178 -2.28 12.27 16.71
N GLN A 179 -0.96 12.13 16.60
CA GLN A 179 -0.28 11.85 15.33
C GLN A 179 -0.79 10.55 14.71
N SER A 180 -0.94 9.50 15.53
CA SER A 180 -1.48 8.21 15.11
C SER A 180 -2.85 8.39 14.46
N LEU A 181 -3.75 9.12 15.12
CA LEU A 181 -5.11 9.35 14.64
C LEU A 181 -5.20 10.27 13.42
N LEU A 182 -4.31 11.26 13.30
CA LEU A 182 -4.33 12.27 12.24
C LEU A 182 -3.67 11.81 10.94
N TYR A 183 -2.58 11.05 11.05
CA TYR A 183 -1.68 10.80 9.93
C TYR A 183 -1.60 9.34 9.50
N HIS A 184 -1.90 8.36 10.37
CA HIS A 184 -1.78 6.97 9.97
C HIS A 184 -2.94 6.54 9.06
N PRO A 185 -2.66 5.72 8.04
CA PRO A 185 -3.62 5.39 6.98
C PRO A 185 -4.88 4.69 7.51
N ARG A 186 -4.75 3.89 8.58
CA ARG A 186 -5.87 3.20 9.26
C ARG A 186 -6.96 4.15 9.73
N PHE A 187 -6.59 5.34 10.20
CA PHE A 187 -7.49 6.29 10.86
C PHE A 187 -7.80 7.51 9.99
N ALA A 188 -6.82 8.00 9.22
CA ALA A 188 -6.91 9.25 8.48
C ALA A 188 -8.07 9.28 7.46
N GLY A 189 -8.44 8.14 6.88
CA GLY A 189 -9.54 8.04 5.92
C GLY A 189 -10.95 7.96 6.53
N ASN A 190 -11.06 7.65 7.82
CA ASN A 190 -12.34 7.32 8.49
C ASN A 190 -12.84 8.42 9.43
N ALA A 191 -11.98 9.35 9.84
CA ALA A 191 -12.38 10.46 10.71
C ALA A 191 -13.18 11.53 9.94
N SER A 192 -14.28 12.01 10.53
CA SER A 192 -15.00 13.15 9.96
C SER A 192 -14.12 14.41 9.97
N ILE A 193 -14.34 15.31 9.00
CA ILE A 193 -13.56 16.55 8.87
C ILE A 193 -13.59 17.35 10.19
N LYS A 194 -14.76 17.45 10.83
CA LYS A 194 -14.94 18.12 12.13
C LYS A 194 -14.10 17.49 13.25
N ARG A 195 -14.02 16.15 13.29
CA ARG A 195 -13.18 15.45 14.27
C ARG A 195 -11.71 15.70 14.01
N ARG A 196 -11.29 15.65 12.74
CA ARG A 196 -9.91 15.91 12.33
C ARG A 196 -9.47 17.33 12.67
N THR A 197 -10.31 18.34 12.43
CA THR A 197 -10.01 19.73 12.78
C THR A 197 -9.86 19.93 14.28
N HIS A 198 -10.68 19.25 15.10
CA HIS A 198 -10.55 19.31 16.55
C HIS A 198 -9.26 18.66 17.03
N GLN A 199 -8.96 17.45 16.54
CA GLN A 199 -7.73 16.73 16.86
C GLN A 199 -6.46 17.50 16.44
N TYR A 200 -6.51 18.21 15.32
CA TYR A 200 -5.40 19.07 14.87
C TYR A 200 -5.22 20.28 15.80
N ALA A 201 -6.31 20.91 16.25
CA ALA A 201 -6.26 22.00 17.22
C ALA A 201 -5.70 21.51 18.58
N ASP A 202 -6.11 20.32 19.03
CA ASP A 202 -5.60 19.70 20.25
C ASP A 202 -4.10 19.40 20.12
N LEU A 203 -3.67 18.82 19.00
CA LEU A 203 -2.26 18.54 18.70
C LEU A 203 -1.43 19.82 18.81
N ARG A 204 -1.90 20.90 18.19
CA ARG A 204 -1.22 22.20 18.20
C ARG A 204 -1.09 22.78 19.62
N ALA A 205 -2.15 22.70 20.43
CA ALA A 205 -2.11 23.17 21.82
C ALA A 205 -1.13 22.37 22.68
N ILE A 206 -1.10 21.05 22.53
CA ILE A 206 -0.20 20.18 23.29
C ILE A 206 1.25 20.34 22.83
N MET A 207 1.48 20.50 21.52
CA MET A 207 2.81 20.79 20.96
C MET A 207 3.41 22.07 21.51
N LEU A 208 2.59 23.14 21.61
CA LEU A 208 3.00 24.38 22.25
C LEU A 208 3.35 24.18 23.72
N HIS A 209 2.53 23.46 24.47
CA HIS A 209 2.78 23.19 25.88
C HIS A 209 4.05 22.34 26.10
N LEU A 210 4.30 21.36 25.23
CA LEU A 210 5.54 20.59 25.21
C LEU A 210 6.75 21.51 24.95
N TYR A 211 6.66 22.38 23.95
CA TYR A 211 7.72 23.35 23.62
C TYR A 211 8.02 24.30 24.78
N GLU A 212 7.02 24.89 25.42
CA GLU A 212 7.20 25.78 26.57
C GLU A 212 7.96 25.11 27.72
N ARG A 213 7.78 23.80 27.91
CA ARG A 213 8.49 23.04 28.93
C ARG A 213 9.95 22.74 28.59
N VAL A 214 10.27 22.57 27.31
CA VAL A 214 11.61 22.12 26.88
C VAL A 214 12.48 23.22 26.28
N ARG A 215 11.91 24.39 25.96
CA ARG A 215 12.65 25.52 25.37
C ARG A 215 13.80 26.02 26.26
N ASP A 216 13.59 26.01 27.57
CA ASP A 216 14.53 26.48 28.59
C ASP A 216 15.12 25.32 29.41
N ALA A 217 15.02 24.08 28.90
CA ALA A 217 15.47 22.90 29.61
C ALA A 217 17.00 22.89 29.80
N ARG A 218 17.41 22.59 31.03
CA ARG A 218 18.79 22.32 31.42
C ARG A 218 18.97 20.82 31.65
N LEU A 219 19.90 20.22 30.91
CA LEU A 219 20.21 18.79 30.98
C LEU A 219 20.66 18.40 32.38
N ASP A 220 20.21 17.25 32.87
CA ASP A 220 20.46 16.66 34.20
C ASP A 220 19.90 17.45 35.41
N GLU A 221 19.63 18.76 35.25
CA GLU A 221 19.00 19.59 36.28
C GLU A 221 17.46 19.53 36.23
N THR A 222 16.92 19.69 35.02
CA THR A 222 15.46 19.83 34.82
C THR A 222 14.87 18.69 33.99
N VAL A 223 15.65 18.15 33.05
CA VAL A 223 15.24 17.09 32.12
C VAL A 223 16.44 16.18 31.86
N THR A 224 16.20 14.86 31.82
CA THR A 224 17.24 13.88 31.45
C THR A 224 17.63 14.01 29.98
N PRO A 225 18.86 13.68 29.58
CA PRO A 225 19.30 13.71 28.17
C PRO A 225 18.34 13.04 27.20
N ASP A 226 17.90 11.81 27.49
CA ASP A 226 16.99 11.04 26.63
C ASP A 226 15.62 11.71 26.49
N ALA A 227 15.01 12.13 27.60
CA ALA A 227 13.73 12.84 27.55
C ALA A 227 13.82 14.19 26.79
N CYS A 228 14.95 14.88 26.87
CA CYS A 228 15.20 16.11 26.11
C CYS A 228 15.31 15.81 24.61
N ALA A 229 16.12 14.81 24.25
CA ALA A 229 16.29 14.34 22.86
C ALA A 229 14.94 13.94 22.25
N PHE A 230 14.15 13.14 22.97
CA PHE A 230 12.89 12.64 22.48
C PHE A 230 11.82 13.73 22.34
N SER A 231 11.74 14.64 23.32
CA SER A 231 10.82 15.78 23.26
C SER A 231 11.13 16.67 22.05
N TRP A 232 12.40 17.01 21.84
CA TRP A 232 12.81 17.80 20.68
C TRP A 232 12.70 17.02 19.36
N PHE A 233 12.85 15.70 19.37
CA PHE A 233 12.59 14.86 18.21
C PHE A 233 11.12 14.90 17.79
N VAL A 234 10.21 14.79 18.75
CA VAL A 234 8.75 14.92 18.52
C VAL A 234 8.40 16.32 18.01
N LEU A 235 8.98 17.37 18.62
CA LEU A 235 8.79 18.76 18.20
C LEU A 235 9.28 19.00 16.77
N THR A 236 10.50 18.54 16.44
CA THR A 236 11.11 18.76 15.11
C THR A 236 10.50 17.92 13.99
N ARG A 237 9.85 16.79 14.31
CA ARG A 237 9.04 16.05 13.33
C ARG A 237 7.72 16.74 12.98
N ASN A 238 7.25 17.65 13.84
CA ASN A 238 5.96 18.33 13.70
C ASN A 238 6.16 19.85 13.79
N LEU A 239 7.12 20.37 13.02
CA LEU A 239 7.47 21.80 13.01
C LEU A 239 6.32 22.69 12.58
N GLU A 240 5.52 22.28 11.58
CA GLU A 240 4.41 23.08 11.08
C GLU A 240 3.37 23.39 12.18
N PRO A 241 2.74 22.40 12.86
CA PRO A 241 1.80 22.70 13.93
C PRO A 241 2.46 23.40 15.14
N LEU A 242 3.76 23.17 15.38
CA LEU A 242 4.51 23.89 16.41
C LEU A 242 4.64 25.39 16.09
N LEU A 243 5.12 25.72 14.89
CA LEU A 243 5.35 27.10 14.44
C LEU A 243 4.02 27.88 14.38
N GLU A 244 2.96 27.24 13.89
CA GLU A 244 1.60 27.81 13.97
C GLU A 244 1.19 28.09 15.43
N GLY A 245 1.47 27.16 16.35
CA GLY A 245 1.26 27.32 17.79
C GLY A 245 1.95 28.56 18.35
N VAL A 246 3.26 28.67 18.16
CA VAL A 246 4.11 29.77 18.67
C VAL A 246 3.76 31.11 18.04
N ALA A 247 3.43 31.14 16.74
CA ALA A 247 3.04 32.38 16.07
C ALA A 247 1.71 32.94 16.61
N SER A 248 0.73 32.09 16.95
CA SER A 248 -0.57 32.59 17.43
C SER A 248 -0.66 32.94 18.91
N THR A 249 0.20 32.38 19.76
CA THR A 249 0.31 32.90 21.14
C THR A 249 0.80 34.33 21.13
N ARG A 250 1.79 34.64 20.27
CA ARG A 250 2.30 36.00 20.08
C ARG A 250 1.22 36.96 19.55
N LEU A 251 0.40 36.53 18.59
CA LEU A 251 -0.75 37.33 18.11
C LEU A 251 -1.79 37.65 19.21
N GLN A 252 -1.93 36.78 20.23
CA GLN A 252 -2.80 37.04 21.37
C GLN A 252 -2.17 37.98 22.42
N GLU A 253 -0.84 37.98 22.53
CA GLU A 253 -0.08 38.87 23.42
C GLU A 253 0.08 40.29 22.82
N GLU A 254 0.24 40.41 21.50
CA GLU A 254 0.45 41.67 20.77
C GLU A 254 -0.83 42.17 20.09
N CYS A 255 -1.88 42.45 20.87
CA CYS A 255 -3.16 42.96 20.35
C CYS A 255 -3.09 44.42 19.80
N THR A 256 -1.91 44.94 19.44
CA THR A 256 -1.71 46.32 18.96
C THR A 256 -0.56 46.47 17.94
N ALA A 257 -0.53 45.74 16.83
CA ALA A 257 -0.02 46.25 15.53
C ALA A 257 -0.10 45.16 14.46
N SER A 258 -0.75 45.49 13.35
CA SER A 258 -0.89 44.63 12.18
C SER A 258 0.43 44.47 11.41
N SER A 259 1.00 43.27 11.42
CA SER A 259 2.00 42.83 10.42
C SER A 259 1.98 41.30 10.29
N GLU A 260 1.03 40.77 9.49
CA GLU A 260 0.82 39.33 9.27
C GLU A 260 2.05 38.56 8.70
N GLY A 261 3.13 39.25 8.31
CA GLY A 261 4.36 38.63 7.80
C GLY A 261 5.55 38.63 8.77
N SER A 262 5.46 39.31 9.92
CA SER A 262 6.56 39.42 10.89
C SER A 262 6.60 38.24 11.87
N ASP A 263 5.43 37.68 12.20
CA ASP A 263 5.29 36.82 13.38
C ASP A 263 5.76 35.38 13.15
N GLU A 264 5.62 34.86 11.92
CA GLU A 264 6.14 33.54 11.55
C GLU A 264 7.67 33.51 11.55
N ALA A 265 8.32 34.55 11.03
CA ALA A 265 9.78 34.66 11.02
C ALA A 265 10.35 34.73 12.45
N VAL A 266 9.67 35.44 13.35
CA VAL A 266 10.04 35.51 14.77
C VAL A 266 9.81 34.18 15.47
N ALA A 267 8.69 33.50 15.21
CA ALA A 267 8.44 32.16 15.75
C ALA A 267 9.51 31.14 15.29
N ILE A 268 9.92 31.20 14.02
CA ILE A 268 11.02 30.38 13.48
C ILE A 268 12.33 30.68 14.22
N HIS A 269 12.64 31.96 14.45
CA HIS A 269 13.83 32.37 15.17
C HIS A 269 13.83 31.87 16.62
N ASP A 270 12.73 32.04 17.36
CA ASP A 270 12.61 31.58 18.75
C ASP A 270 12.80 30.08 18.88
N VAL A 271 12.10 29.30 18.05
CA VAL A 271 12.20 27.84 18.05
C VAL A 271 13.62 27.41 17.68
N SER A 272 14.26 28.09 16.73
CA SER A 272 15.66 27.84 16.37
C SER A 272 16.62 28.15 17.53
N ALA A 273 16.46 29.28 18.21
CA ALA A 273 17.30 29.70 19.34
C ALA A 273 17.16 28.75 20.55
N ALA A 274 15.92 28.33 20.85
CA ALA A 274 15.62 27.34 21.89
C ALA A 274 16.24 25.98 21.55
N LEU A 275 16.05 25.50 20.31
CA LEU A 275 16.64 24.24 19.84
C LEU A 275 18.17 24.26 19.89
N ARG A 276 18.76 25.39 19.50
CA ARG A 276 20.21 25.61 19.53
C ARG A 276 20.76 25.48 20.95
N THR A 277 20.09 26.12 21.92
CA THR A 277 20.54 26.16 23.32
C THR A 277 20.30 24.82 24.03
N ALA A 278 19.11 24.24 23.87
CA ALA A 278 18.72 23.02 24.58
C ALA A 278 19.36 21.75 24.02
N VAL A 279 19.66 21.70 22.71
CA VAL A 279 20.13 20.47 22.02
C VAL A 279 21.41 20.67 21.23
N LEU A 280 21.45 21.60 20.26
CA LEU A 280 22.56 21.64 19.30
C LEU A 280 23.91 22.04 19.92
N GLN A 281 23.91 22.96 20.89
CA GLN A 281 25.11 23.33 21.64
C GLN A 281 25.60 22.17 22.53
N PRO A 282 24.76 21.50 23.35
CA PRO A 282 25.15 20.29 24.06
C PRO A 282 25.63 19.13 23.19
N MET A 283 25.20 19.06 21.92
CA MET A 283 25.66 18.08 20.94
C MET A 283 27.04 18.38 20.34
N ALA A 284 27.54 19.61 20.44
CA ALA A 284 28.84 19.99 19.93
C ALA A 284 29.97 19.22 20.63
N LYS A 285 31.16 19.21 20.04
CA LYS A 285 32.34 18.54 20.61
C LYS A 285 32.57 19.01 22.06
N ASP A 286 32.83 18.05 22.94
CA ASP A 286 33.01 18.22 24.39
C ASP A 286 31.74 18.64 25.17
N GLY A 287 30.60 18.79 24.50
CA GLY A 287 29.29 19.05 25.12
C GLY A 287 28.72 17.83 25.87
N ARG A 288 27.72 18.08 26.73
CA ARG A 288 27.14 17.04 27.59
C ARG A 288 26.57 15.85 26.82
N LEU A 289 25.86 16.10 25.71
CA LEU A 289 25.28 15.04 24.88
C LEU A 289 26.37 14.31 24.07
N PHE A 290 27.40 15.03 23.62
CA PHE A 290 28.53 14.40 22.93
C PHE A 290 29.33 13.45 23.83
N ASN A 291 29.59 13.85 25.08
CA ASN A 291 30.28 13.01 26.06
C ASN A 291 29.42 11.80 26.47
N GLY A 292 28.10 11.98 26.61
CA GLY A 292 27.16 10.87 26.84
C GLY A 292 27.11 9.87 25.68
N ALA A 293 27.12 10.37 24.44
CA ALA A 293 27.13 9.54 23.24
C ALA A 293 28.39 8.67 23.12
N THR A 294 29.57 9.28 23.35
CA THR A 294 30.87 8.61 23.19
C THR A 294 31.22 7.67 24.36
N SER A 295 30.65 7.90 25.54
CA SER A 295 30.79 7.01 26.70
C SER A 295 29.80 5.83 26.72
N GLY A 296 28.79 5.84 25.82
CA GLY A 296 27.74 4.82 25.77
C GLY A 296 26.66 4.99 26.83
N GLU A 297 26.51 6.18 27.42
CA GLU A 297 25.48 6.50 28.42
C GLU A 297 24.10 6.66 27.78
N LEU A 298 24.05 7.20 26.56
CA LEU A 298 22.79 7.45 25.85
C LEU A 298 22.21 6.17 25.22
N SER A 299 20.88 6.07 25.21
CA SER A 299 20.18 5.02 24.49
C SER A 299 20.37 5.12 22.97
N LEU A 300 20.17 4.01 22.26
CA LEU A 300 20.23 3.98 20.79
C LEU A 300 19.20 4.96 20.19
N GLU A 301 18.02 5.02 20.78
CA GLU A 301 16.92 5.91 20.44
C GLU A 301 17.35 7.37 20.54
N ALA A 302 17.90 7.77 21.69
CA ALA A 302 18.40 9.14 21.90
C ALA A 302 19.48 9.52 20.88
N LEU A 303 20.41 8.61 20.56
CA LEU A 303 21.43 8.88 19.54
C LEU A 303 20.81 9.14 18.16
N ILE A 304 19.81 8.34 17.77
CA ILE A 304 19.10 8.49 16.49
C ILE A 304 18.28 9.79 16.47
N GLU A 305 17.60 10.12 17.56
CA GLU A 305 16.82 11.34 17.74
C GLU A 305 17.68 12.58 17.55
N LEU A 306 18.83 12.64 18.23
CA LEU A 306 19.81 13.73 18.13
C LEU A 306 20.35 13.87 16.70
N LEU A 307 20.71 12.76 16.06
CA LEU A 307 21.15 12.79 14.66
C LEU A 307 20.04 13.28 13.71
N SER A 308 18.79 12.86 13.96
CA SER A 308 17.63 13.29 13.18
C SER A 308 17.40 14.79 13.30
N ILE A 309 17.43 15.33 14.52
CA ILE A 309 17.30 16.75 14.83
C ILE A 309 18.39 17.54 14.09
N ALA A 310 19.66 17.18 14.28
CA ALA A 310 20.80 17.92 13.72
C ALA A 310 20.87 17.87 12.19
N THR A 311 20.33 16.81 11.57
CA THR A 311 20.31 16.67 10.10
C THR A 311 19.05 17.25 9.45
N THR A 312 18.07 17.73 10.22
CA THR A 312 16.84 18.31 9.65
C THR A 312 17.14 19.47 8.69
N PRO A 313 16.33 19.65 7.62
CA PRO A 313 16.44 20.82 6.75
C PRO A 313 16.20 22.15 7.48
N PHE A 314 15.40 22.13 8.55
CA PHE A 314 15.08 23.28 9.39
C PHE A 314 16.34 23.88 10.01
N VAL A 315 17.11 23.08 10.77
CA VAL A 315 18.35 23.54 11.44
C VAL A 315 19.32 24.19 10.44
N ARG A 316 19.50 23.57 9.27
CA ARG A 316 20.37 24.12 8.23
C ARG A 316 19.86 25.46 7.69
N ARG A 317 18.58 25.54 7.32
CA ARG A 317 18.00 26.77 6.75
C ARG A 317 18.03 27.91 7.76
N CYS A 318 17.81 27.64 9.04
CA CYS A 318 17.89 28.65 10.09
C CYS A 318 19.33 29.16 10.26
N ALA A 319 20.32 28.25 10.32
CA ALA A 319 21.74 28.66 10.39
C ALA A 319 22.15 29.54 9.19
N GLU A 320 21.74 29.17 7.97
CA GLU A 320 21.99 29.96 6.75
C GLU A 320 21.27 31.33 6.79
N SER A 321 20.02 31.37 7.26
CA SER A 321 19.17 32.58 7.19
C SER A 321 19.52 33.62 8.26
N PHE A 322 19.91 33.17 9.45
CA PHE A 322 20.26 34.05 10.58
C PHE A 322 21.76 34.33 10.68
N ALA A 323 22.56 33.85 9.72
CA ALA A 323 24.02 33.93 9.73
C ALA A 323 24.63 33.42 11.04
N GLU A 324 24.02 32.38 11.62
CA GLU A 324 24.48 31.76 12.85
C GLU A 324 25.46 30.64 12.55
N ASP A 325 26.57 30.60 13.30
CA ASP A 325 27.48 29.46 13.24
C ASP A 325 26.76 28.21 13.75
N CYS A 326 26.56 27.22 12.86
CA CYS A 326 26.05 25.91 13.26
C CYS A 326 27.05 25.29 14.24
N PRO A 327 26.64 24.97 15.48
CA PRO A 327 27.57 24.52 16.52
C PRO A 327 28.12 23.11 16.26
N ILE A 328 27.53 22.37 15.31
CA ILE A 328 27.86 20.96 15.04
C ILE A 328 28.64 20.85 13.72
N THR A 329 29.85 20.30 13.81
CA THR A 329 30.70 20.04 12.64
C THR A 329 30.32 18.72 11.96
N SER A 330 30.68 18.57 10.67
CA SER A 330 30.49 17.31 9.94
C SER A 330 31.21 16.12 10.61
N GLU A 331 32.35 16.36 11.23
CA GLU A 331 33.11 15.34 11.98
C GLU A 331 32.31 14.85 13.20
N THR A 332 31.71 15.77 13.97
CA THR A 332 30.84 15.41 15.10
C THR A 332 29.65 14.55 14.65
N LEU A 333 28.99 14.91 13.54
CA LEU A 333 27.86 14.13 13.02
C LEU A 333 28.28 12.71 12.61
N LEU A 334 29.47 12.53 12.03
CA LEU A 334 30.00 11.21 11.68
C LEU A 334 30.32 10.38 12.93
N GLN A 335 30.78 11.01 14.02
CA GLN A 335 30.98 10.33 15.29
C GLN A 335 29.67 9.79 15.87
N TYR A 336 28.58 10.55 15.79
CA TYR A 336 27.25 10.05 16.18
C TYR A 336 26.79 8.88 15.30
N VAL A 337 27.04 8.92 13.98
CA VAL A 337 26.73 7.80 13.08
C VAL A 337 27.50 6.53 13.48
N GLU A 338 28.76 6.66 13.87
CA GLU A 338 29.56 5.55 14.39
C GLU A 338 28.99 5.01 15.71
N CYS A 339 28.67 5.90 16.67
CA CYS A 339 28.08 5.52 17.95
C CYS A 339 26.76 4.76 17.77
N ILE A 340 25.87 5.24 16.89
CA ILE A 340 24.61 4.55 16.53
C ILE A 340 24.91 3.16 15.95
N SER A 341 25.88 3.07 15.05
CA SER A 341 26.25 1.79 14.41
C SER A 341 26.86 0.79 15.40
N VAL A 342 27.57 1.26 16.43
CA VAL A 342 28.09 0.42 17.52
C VAL A 342 26.95 -0.03 18.44
N ALA A 343 26.12 0.90 18.92
CA ALA A 343 25.00 0.61 19.82
C ALA A 343 23.97 -0.35 19.19
N ALA A 344 23.64 -0.16 17.90
CA ALA A 344 22.72 -1.03 17.18
C ALA A 344 23.28 -2.47 17.01
N ARG A 345 24.60 -2.61 16.82
CA ARG A 345 25.25 -3.93 16.75
C ARG A 345 25.27 -4.60 18.12
N GLN A 346 25.58 -3.86 19.18
CA GLN A 346 25.58 -4.39 20.54
C GLN A 346 24.20 -4.92 20.91
N ARG A 347 23.13 -4.14 20.69
CA ARG A 347 21.76 -4.57 20.97
C ARG A 347 21.36 -5.84 20.20
N ALA A 348 21.75 -5.94 18.92
CA ALA A 348 21.49 -7.15 18.13
C ALA A 348 22.22 -8.39 18.69
N GLN A 349 23.42 -8.21 19.26
CA GLN A 349 24.19 -9.29 19.90
C GLN A 349 23.60 -9.69 21.27
N ASP A 350 23.18 -8.72 22.08
CA ASP A 350 22.60 -8.96 23.40
C ASP A 350 21.32 -9.80 23.29
N VAL A 351 20.43 -9.46 22.35
CA VAL A 351 19.19 -10.23 22.09
C VAL A 351 19.49 -11.63 21.57
N ALA A 352 20.57 -11.82 20.81
CA ALA A 352 20.97 -13.15 20.34
C ALA A 352 21.54 -14.04 21.46
N ALA A 353 22.16 -13.43 22.49
CA ALA A 353 22.74 -14.15 23.62
C ALA A 353 21.69 -14.65 24.63
N ASP A 354 20.54 -13.97 24.75
CA ASP A 354 19.43 -14.33 25.66
C ASP A 354 18.55 -15.51 25.17
N GLY A 355 18.96 -16.21 24.10
CA GLY A 355 18.18 -17.28 23.44
C GLY A 355 17.98 -18.59 24.22
N ASP A 356 18.50 -18.72 25.44
CA ASP A 356 18.38 -19.94 26.27
C ASP A 356 17.04 -20.07 27.04
N ALA A 357 16.14 -19.09 26.92
CA ALA A 357 14.78 -19.17 27.47
C ALA A 357 13.83 -20.01 26.58
N ALA A 358 14.03 -21.32 26.59
CA ALA A 358 13.07 -22.40 26.29
C ALA A 358 11.81 -22.07 25.43
N GLY A 359 11.87 -22.41 24.14
CA GLY A 359 10.75 -23.06 23.43
C GLY A 359 9.66 -22.20 22.80
N HIS A 360 9.69 -20.87 22.94
CA HIS A 360 8.85 -19.96 22.14
C HIS A 360 9.72 -18.87 21.54
N THR A 361 9.98 -19.00 20.24
CA THR A 361 10.67 -18.02 19.37
C THR A 361 9.88 -16.70 19.30
N ALA A 362 9.84 -15.93 20.39
CA ALA A 362 9.39 -14.54 20.36
C ALA A 362 10.59 -13.72 19.90
N LEU A 363 10.69 -13.46 18.59
CA LEU A 363 11.62 -12.47 18.08
C LEU A 363 11.31 -11.13 18.76
N GLN A 364 12.29 -10.58 19.47
CA GLN A 364 12.17 -9.30 20.14
C GLN A 364 12.46 -8.17 19.15
N GLU A 365 11.71 -7.08 19.26
CA GLU A 365 11.97 -5.87 18.51
C GLU A 365 13.32 -5.25 18.92
N TRP A 366 14.16 -4.89 17.94
CA TRP A 366 15.46 -4.26 18.20
C TRP A 366 15.39 -2.74 18.24
N LEU A 367 14.58 -2.16 17.36
CA LEU A 367 14.41 -0.72 17.20
C LEU A 367 13.02 -0.49 16.64
N ASP A 368 12.35 0.54 17.13
CA ASP A 368 11.01 0.90 16.67
C ASP A 368 11.03 1.48 15.23
N PRO A 369 9.98 1.25 14.44
CA PRO A 369 9.93 1.73 13.04
C PRO A 369 10.08 3.25 12.86
N PRO A 370 9.52 4.12 13.73
CA PRO A 370 9.73 5.56 13.66
C PRO A 370 11.19 6.00 13.76
N HIS A 371 11.99 5.42 14.67
CA HIS A 371 13.42 5.76 14.77
C HIS A 371 14.24 5.13 13.66
N LEU A 372 13.88 3.93 13.19
CA LEU A 372 14.50 3.33 12.00
C LEU A 372 14.37 4.26 10.78
N THR A 373 13.19 4.86 10.60
CA THR A 373 12.94 5.86 9.56
C THR A 373 13.79 7.12 9.76
N ALA A 374 13.86 7.60 10.99
CA ALA A 374 14.66 8.78 11.33
C ALA A 374 16.16 8.57 11.06
N TRP A 375 16.69 7.41 11.41
CA TRP A 375 18.08 7.04 11.13
C TRP A 375 18.35 6.99 9.63
N ALA A 376 17.51 6.28 8.87
CA ALA A 376 17.66 6.17 7.42
C ALA A 376 17.57 7.53 6.69
N ALA A 377 16.61 8.37 7.10
CA ALA A 377 16.47 9.72 6.56
C ALA A 377 17.69 10.60 6.89
N SER A 378 18.25 10.48 8.09
CA SER A 378 19.44 11.21 8.51
C SER A 378 20.66 10.83 7.68
N LEU A 379 20.89 9.53 7.45
CA LEU A 379 21.97 9.07 6.58
C LEU A 379 21.78 9.55 5.14
N LYS A 380 20.56 9.51 4.60
CA LYS A 380 20.26 10.04 3.26
C LYS A 380 20.58 11.53 3.14
N ARG A 381 20.23 12.32 4.15
CA ARG A 381 20.53 13.77 4.19
C ARG A 381 22.03 14.04 4.30
N LEU A 382 22.76 13.26 5.10
CA LEU A 382 24.21 13.38 5.22
C LEU A 382 24.93 12.98 3.94
N HIS A 383 24.50 11.90 3.28
CA HIS A 383 25.03 11.48 1.98
C HIS A 383 24.84 12.55 0.91
N ALA A 384 23.66 13.17 0.84
CA ALA A 384 23.38 14.29 -0.07
C ALA A 384 24.28 15.52 0.19
N ARG A 385 24.88 15.62 1.37
CA ARG A 385 25.86 16.66 1.73
C ARG A 385 27.32 16.23 1.47
N GLY A 386 27.55 15.07 0.86
CA GLY A 386 28.87 14.53 0.57
C GLY A 386 29.57 13.85 1.75
N ALA A 387 28.87 13.58 2.85
CA ALA A 387 29.46 12.92 4.02
C ALA A 387 29.68 11.41 3.76
N PRO A 388 30.78 10.81 4.26
CA PRO A 388 31.13 9.41 4.06
C PRO A 388 30.31 8.45 4.95
N VAL A 389 29.00 8.40 4.75
CA VAL A 389 28.06 7.59 5.57
C VAL A 389 27.87 6.14 5.11
N LEU A 390 28.50 5.76 3.99
CA LEU A 390 28.38 4.44 3.39
C LEU A 390 28.77 3.28 4.32
N PRO A 391 29.78 3.40 5.21
CA PRO A 391 30.11 2.34 6.17
C PRO A 391 28.97 1.98 7.14
N ALA A 392 28.01 2.88 7.38
CA ALA A 392 26.87 2.64 8.26
C ALA A 392 25.69 1.91 7.57
N VAL A 393 25.66 1.89 6.24
CA VAL A 393 24.56 1.31 5.44
C VAL A 393 24.33 -0.18 5.72
N PRO A 394 25.37 -1.05 5.84
CA PRO A 394 25.16 -2.45 6.18
C PRO A 394 24.50 -2.68 7.56
N GLY A 395 24.84 -1.83 8.55
CA GLY A 395 24.23 -1.89 9.87
C GLY A 395 22.76 -1.49 9.85
N LEU A 396 22.43 -0.40 9.14
CA LEU A 396 21.05 0.01 8.91
C LEU A 396 20.26 -1.08 8.15
N ALA A 397 20.87 -1.69 7.14
CA ALA A 397 20.22 -2.72 6.33
C ALA A 397 19.79 -3.93 7.16
N LEU A 398 20.64 -4.39 8.07
CA LEU A 398 20.33 -5.47 9.00
C LEU A 398 19.14 -5.12 9.91
N GLN A 399 19.07 -3.87 10.37
CA GLN A 399 17.99 -3.39 11.25
C GLN A 399 16.66 -3.30 10.50
N VAL A 400 16.67 -2.87 9.23
CA VAL A 400 15.49 -2.88 8.36
C VAL A 400 15.01 -4.30 8.07
N GLU A 401 15.93 -5.22 7.75
CA GLU A 401 15.63 -6.64 7.54
C GLU A 401 14.93 -7.22 8.78
N HIS A 402 15.52 -7.03 9.97
CA HIS A 402 14.95 -7.51 11.22
C HIS A 402 13.57 -6.93 11.53
N ALA A 403 13.40 -5.61 11.40
CA ALA A 403 12.11 -4.96 11.66
C ALA A 403 11.00 -5.50 10.74
N ALA A 404 11.30 -5.71 9.45
CA ALA A 404 10.37 -6.30 8.51
C ALA A 404 10.01 -7.75 8.88
N GLU A 405 10.99 -8.56 9.32
CA GLU A 405 10.75 -9.94 9.76
C GLU A 405 9.95 -10.01 11.07
N TYR A 406 10.25 -9.14 12.03
CA TYR A 406 9.52 -9.03 13.29
C TYR A 406 8.03 -8.72 13.04
N VAL A 407 7.73 -7.68 12.25
CA VAL A 407 6.35 -7.31 11.90
C VAL A 407 5.66 -8.43 11.12
N ALA A 408 6.35 -9.09 10.19
CA ALA A 408 5.81 -10.22 9.45
C ALA A 408 5.39 -11.36 10.40
N GLN A 409 6.23 -11.70 11.38
CA GLN A 409 5.96 -12.75 12.35
C GLN A 409 4.82 -12.41 13.30
N LEU A 410 4.76 -11.16 13.75
CA LEU A 410 3.66 -10.68 14.60
C LEU A 410 2.32 -10.83 13.87
N LEU A 411 2.25 -10.47 12.58
CA LEU A 411 1.05 -10.68 11.76
C LEU A 411 0.76 -12.17 11.51
N GLU A 412 1.80 -13.00 11.35
CA GLU A 412 1.66 -14.45 11.19
C GLU A 412 1.05 -15.13 12.41
N THR A 413 1.18 -14.59 13.61
CA THR A 413 0.48 -15.13 14.80
C THR A 413 -1.04 -15.20 14.59
N VAL A 414 -1.60 -14.33 13.75
CA VAL A 414 -3.03 -14.27 13.41
C VAL A 414 -3.36 -15.06 12.14
N THR A 415 -2.50 -15.00 11.12
CA THR A 415 -2.78 -15.58 9.79
C THR A 415 -2.33 -17.03 9.64
N ARG A 416 -1.42 -17.52 10.50
CA ARG A 416 -0.81 -18.85 10.37
C ARG A 416 -1.83 -19.98 10.40
N VAL A 417 -1.52 -20.99 9.59
CA VAL A 417 -2.34 -22.19 9.43
C VAL A 417 -2.51 -22.90 10.78
N THR A 418 -3.73 -23.33 11.09
CA THR A 418 -3.99 -24.14 12.29
C THR A 418 -3.23 -25.48 12.22
N PRO A 419 -2.93 -26.15 13.36
CA PRO A 419 -2.23 -27.43 13.36
C PRO A 419 -2.88 -28.50 12.46
N ILE A 420 -4.22 -28.53 12.41
CA ILE A 420 -5.00 -29.41 11.52
C ILE A 420 -4.77 -29.05 10.04
N GLY A 421 -4.72 -27.76 9.73
CA GLY A 421 -4.40 -27.28 8.39
C GLY A 421 -2.96 -27.63 7.99
N HIS A 422 -1.99 -27.57 8.92
CA HIS A 422 -0.62 -28.01 8.68
C HIS A 422 -0.55 -29.50 8.32
N VAL A 423 -1.23 -30.38 9.08
CA VAL A 423 -1.31 -31.81 8.76
C VAL A 423 -1.92 -32.04 7.38
N THR A 424 -3.03 -31.35 7.08
CA THR A 424 -3.72 -31.47 5.78
C THR A 424 -2.83 -31.00 4.63
N ALA A 425 -2.13 -29.87 4.79
CA ALA A 425 -1.21 -29.31 3.80
C ALA A 425 0.00 -30.24 3.58
N SER A 426 0.58 -30.80 4.64
CA SER A 426 1.69 -31.75 4.55
C SER A 426 1.28 -33.04 3.83
N LEU A 427 0.12 -33.61 4.16
CA LEU A 427 -0.40 -34.82 3.52
C LEU A 427 -0.77 -34.60 2.04
N SER A 428 -1.26 -33.41 1.69
CA SER A 428 -1.58 -33.08 0.29
C SER A 428 -0.34 -32.80 -0.56
N ARG A 429 0.76 -32.28 0.01
CA ARG A 429 2.07 -32.19 -0.68
C ARG A 429 2.68 -33.56 -1.03
N LEU A 430 2.38 -34.60 -0.25
CA LEU A 430 2.82 -35.98 -0.55
C LEU A 430 2.02 -36.67 -1.67
N ARG A 431 0.81 -36.20 -1.98
CA ARG A 431 -0.06 -36.80 -3.01
C ARG A 431 0.24 -36.34 -4.44
N SER A 432 1.12 -35.36 -4.65
CA SER A 432 1.65 -35.04 -5.98
C SER A 432 2.72 -36.05 -6.41
N ARG A 433 2.36 -37.34 -6.46
CA ARG A 433 3.09 -38.35 -7.22
C ARG A 433 2.55 -38.26 -8.66
N PRO A 434 3.39 -38.26 -9.71
CA PRO A 434 2.89 -38.32 -11.07
C PRO A 434 2.26 -39.70 -11.26
N HIS A 435 0.95 -39.81 -11.05
CA HIS A 435 0.20 -40.96 -11.51
C HIS A 435 0.13 -40.85 -13.02
N GLY A 436 1.04 -41.55 -13.69
CA GLY A 436 0.82 -42.07 -15.03
C GLY A 436 -0.37 -43.01 -15.00
N ALA A 437 -1.58 -42.43 -15.00
CA ALA A 437 -2.82 -43.15 -15.18
C ALA A 437 -3.65 -42.31 -16.15
N THR A 438 -3.73 -42.86 -17.36
CA THR A 438 -4.58 -42.48 -18.49
C THR A 438 -6.05 -42.36 -18.05
N SER A 439 -6.41 -41.19 -17.55
CA SER A 439 -7.80 -40.73 -17.47
C SER A 439 -7.77 -39.21 -17.65
N PRO A 440 -8.41 -38.64 -18.68
CA PRO A 440 -8.48 -37.20 -18.83
C PRO A 440 -9.30 -36.64 -17.67
N ALA A 441 -8.63 -36.03 -16.68
CA ALA A 441 -9.31 -35.18 -15.72
C ALA A 441 -10.09 -34.10 -16.48
N PRO A 442 -11.33 -33.76 -16.09
CA PRO A 442 -12.16 -32.81 -16.82
C PRO A 442 -11.44 -31.46 -16.87
N ARG A 443 -11.14 -31.01 -18.10
CA ARG A 443 -10.32 -29.84 -18.43
C ARG A 443 -11.03 -28.48 -18.26
N ASP A 444 -12.20 -28.44 -17.63
CA ASP A 444 -13.06 -27.23 -17.61
C ASP A 444 -12.94 -26.36 -16.34
N SER A 445 -11.99 -26.62 -15.44
CA SER A 445 -11.78 -25.70 -14.31
C SER A 445 -10.99 -24.47 -14.77
N ALA A 446 -11.60 -23.28 -14.68
CA ALA A 446 -10.92 -22.00 -14.88
C ALA A 446 -9.58 -21.95 -14.12
N PRO A 447 -8.54 -21.30 -14.68
CA PRO A 447 -7.23 -21.24 -14.04
C PRO A 447 -7.36 -20.59 -12.66
N LYS A 448 -7.05 -21.37 -11.61
CA LYS A 448 -7.03 -20.86 -10.24
C LYS A 448 -5.77 -19.98 -10.04
N PRO A 449 -5.87 -18.85 -9.31
CA PRO A 449 -4.71 -18.05 -8.95
C PRO A 449 -3.66 -18.87 -8.21
N VAL A 450 -2.39 -18.49 -8.35
CA VAL A 450 -1.29 -19.14 -7.62
C VAL A 450 -1.32 -18.71 -6.14
N CYS A 451 -1.27 -19.70 -5.25
CA CYS A 451 -1.11 -19.49 -3.80
C CYS A 451 0.38 -19.26 -3.50
N LEU A 452 0.73 -18.02 -3.12
CA LEU A 452 2.11 -17.63 -2.80
C LEU A 452 2.47 -17.95 -1.35
N ASP A 453 1.54 -17.65 -0.44
CA ASP A 453 1.72 -17.80 1.00
C ASP A 453 0.51 -18.58 1.56
N VAL A 454 0.80 -19.65 2.32
CA VAL A 454 -0.23 -20.52 2.89
C VAL A 454 -0.75 -19.90 4.18
N THR A 455 -2.06 -19.71 4.26
CA THR A 455 -2.73 -19.05 5.40
C THR A 455 -3.88 -19.90 5.94
N ALA A 456 -4.36 -19.59 7.14
CA ALA A 456 -5.57 -20.19 7.70
C ALA A 456 -6.80 -19.93 6.81
N ALA A 457 -7.85 -20.72 7.02
CA ALA A 457 -9.13 -20.45 6.38
C ALA A 457 -9.77 -19.16 6.95
N PRO A 458 -10.65 -18.47 6.20
CA PRO A 458 -11.31 -17.26 6.70
C PRO A 458 -12.08 -17.54 7.99
N HIS A 459 -11.79 -16.76 9.04
CA HIS A 459 -12.33 -16.94 10.39
C HIS A 459 -12.95 -15.66 10.97
N GLY A 460 -13.37 -14.74 10.09
CA GLY A 460 -13.81 -13.40 10.47
C GLY A 460 -12.69 -12.38 10.31
N VAL A 461 -13.11 -11.12 10.21
CA VAL A 461 -12.20 -9.97 10.20
C VAL A 461 -11.46 -9.94 11.53
N GLN A 462 -10.13 -9.97 11.47
CA GLN A 462 -9.23 -9.90 12.61
C GLN A 462 -8.71 -8.47 12.79
N VAL A 463 -8.27 -8.14 14.00
CA VAL A 463 -7.54 -6.91 14.29
C VAL A 463 -6.04 -7.20 14.17
N PRO A 464 -5.26 -6.41 13.42
CA PRO A 464 -3.82 -6.59 13.33
C PRO A 464 -3.17 -6.26 14.69
N PRO A 465 -2.21 -7.09 15.16
CA PRO A 465 -1.44 -6.84 16.38
C PRO A 465 -0.38 -5.74 16.25
N THR A 466 -0.12 -5.27 15.02
CA THR A 466 0.88 -4.24 14.71
C THR A 466 0.28 -2.83 14.78
N ASP A 467 1.14 -1.84 15.03
CA ASP A 467 0.74 -0.45 14.95
C ASP A 467 0.48 -0.04 13.50
N SER A 468 -0.35 0.99 13.33
CA SER A 468 -0.85 1.39 12.00
C SER A 468 0.22 2.01 11.09
N GLY A 469 1.42 2.30 11.62
CA GLY A 469 2.49 2.98 10.89
C GLY A 469 3.73 2.13 10.62
N ASP A 470 3.83 0.95 11.21
CA ASP A 470 5.06 0.15 11.21
C ASP A 470 5.49 -0.18 9.78
N ALA A 471 4.55 -0.73 8.99
CA ALA A 471 4.83 -1.11 7.61
C ALA A 471 5.27 0.09 6.76
N GLY A 472 4.65 1.26 6.96
CA GLY A 472 4.99 2.49 6.24
C GLY A 472 6.40 2.99 6.59
N CYS A 473 6.68 3.10 7.89
CA CYS A 473 7.99 3.49 8.41
C CYS A 473 9.11 2.55 7.90
N ILE A 474 8.90 1.23 7.97
CA ILE A 474 9.84 0.23 7.45
C ILE A 474 10.06 0.40 5.94
N LEU A 475 9.01 0.67 5.16
CA LEU A 475 9.16 0.92 3.72
C LEU A 475 9.95 2.19 3.43
N VAL A 476 9.74 3.28 4.17
CA VAL A 476 10.52 4.51 4.01
C VAL A 476 11.99 4.27 4.33
N ALA A 477 12.28 3.55 5.43
CA ALA A 477 13.64 3.18 5.80
C ALA A 477 14.30 2.26 4.75
N ALA A 478 13.57 1.26 4.26
CA ALA A 478 14.03 0.37 3.18
C ALA A 478 14.33 1.17 1.90
N THR A 479 13.44 2.07 1.50
CA THR A 479 13.60 2.93 0.32
C THR A 479 14.89 3.76 0.43
N ALA A 480 15.12 4.41 1.57
CA ALA A 480 16.33 5.18 1.81
C ALA A 480 17.60 4.31 1.81
N THR A 481 17.53 3.11 2.38
CA THR A 481 18.65 2.16 2.42
C THR A 481 19.02 1.66 1.01
N LEU A 482 18.02 1.26 0.21
CA LEU A 482 18.21 0.83 -1.18
C LEU A 482 18.81 1.96 -2.03
N HIS A 483 18.29 3.18 -1.87
CA HIS A 483 18.80 4.36 -2.56
C HIS A 483 20.27 4.65 -2.21
N LEU A 484 20.61 4.63 -0.91
CA LEU A 484 21.98 4.81 -0.43
C LEU A 484 22.93 3.73 -0.96
N ALA A 485 22.48 2.48 -1.06
CA ALA A 485 23.27 1.39 -1.63
C ALA A 485 23.49 1.58 -3.14
N HIS A 486 22.48 2.04 -3.88
CA HIS A 486 22.54 2.24 -5.32
C HIS A 486 23.46 3.40 -5.74
N CYS A 487 23.56 4.46 -4.94
CA CYS A 487 24.44 5.61 -5.22
C CYS A 487 25.95 5.32 -5.05
N THR A 488 26.34 4.07 -4.75
CA THR A 488 27.75 3.72 -4.51
C THR A 488 28.42 3.11 -5.74
N ALA A 489 29.57 3.65 -6.11
CA ALA A 489 30.39 3.07 -7.17
C ALA A 489 31.06 1.77 -6.68
N GLY A 490 30.79 0.65 -7.35
CA GLY A 490 31.42 -0.65 -7.11
C GLY A 490 30.42 -1.73 -6.65
N ALA A 491 30.31 -2.80 -7.45
CA ALA A 491 29.50 -3.96 -7.12
C ALA A 491 30.18 -4.80 -6.03
N ASP A 492 29.74 -4.59 -4.80
CA ASP A 492 30.05 -5.47 -3.67
C ASP A 492 28.93 -6.53 -3.57
N MET A 493 29.24 -7.77 -3.94
CA MET A 493 28.29 -8.89 -3.93
C MET A 493 27.60 -9.07 -2.57
N VAL A 494 28.31 -8.78 -1.46
CA VAL A 494 27.76 -8.91 -0.10
C VAL A 494 26.67 -7.86 0.14
N ARG A 495 26.86 -6.65 -0.39
CA ARG A 495 25.91 -5.55 -0.30
C ARG A 495 24.68 -5.81 -1.14
N GLU A 496 24.87 -6.31 -2.36
CA GLU A 496 23.77 -6.67 -3.25
C GLU A 496 22.88 -7.75 -2.63
N GLU A 497 23.48 -8.80 -2.06
CA GLU A 497 22.74 -9.86 -1.37
C GLU A 497 22.01 -9.33 -0.13
N SER A 498 22.63 -8.43 0.64
CA SER A 498 21.97 -7.75 1.76
C SER A 498 20.72 -6.97 1.31
N MET A 499 20.81 -6.22 0.21
CA MET A 499 19.65 -5.49 -0.33
C MET A 499 18.55 -6.43 -0.83
N ARG A 500 18.90 -7.55 -1.47
CA ARG A 500 17.92 -8.59 -1.88
C ARG A 500 17.19 -9.20 -0.68
N ARG A 501 17.90 -9.41 0.44
CA ARG A 501 17.30 -9.88 1.69
C ARG A 501 16.31 -8.87 2.28
N ILE A 502 16.65 -7.58 2.31
CA ILE A 502 15.71 -6.51 2.71
C ILE A 502 14.45 -6.54 1.84
N VAL A 503 14.60 -6.56 0.51
CA VAL A 503 13.45 -6.59 -0.41
C VAL A 503 12.57 -7.82 -0.14
N SER A 504 13.19 -8.98 0.09
CA SER A 504 12.47 -10.22 0.40
C SER A 504 11.74 -10.16 1.74
N ALA A 505 12.38 -9.60 2.78
CA ALA A 505 11.78 -9.40 4.10
C ALA A 505 10.60 -8.42 4.04
N CYS A 506 10.76 -7.27 3.39
CA CYS A 506 9.67 -6.32 3.16
C CYS A 506 8.51 -6.95 2.38
N LEU A 507 8.77 -7.75 1.33
CA LEU A 507 7.71 -8.44 0.60
C LEU A 507 6.96 -9.46 1.47
N ARG A 508 7.66 -10.16 2.37
CA ARG A 508 7.06 -11.10 3.32
C ARG A 508 6.16 -10.37 4.31
N MET A 509 6.65 -9.27 4.89
CA MET A 509 5.88 -8.37 5.75
C MET A 509 4.61 -7.90 5.02
N LEU A 510 4.79 -7.31 3.84
CA LEU A 510 3.68 -6.75 3.06
C LEU A 510 2.65 -7.78 2.64
N ALA A 511 3.04 -9.03 2.38
CA ALA A 511 2.09 -10.11 2.06
C ALA A 511 1.06 -10.36 3.19
N GLN A 512 1.48 -10.08 4.43
CA GLN A 512 0.69 -10.20 5.65
C GLN A 512 -0.04 -8.89 6.01
N THR A 513 0.60 -7.73 5.82
CA THR A 513 0.09 -6.41 6.21
C THR A 513 -1.32 -6.16 5.65
N PRO A 514 -2.29 -5.65 6.45
CA PRO A 514 -3.62 -5.33 5.96
C PRO A 514 -3.60 -4.15 4.98
N ASN A 515 -4.56 -4.11 4.06
CA ASN A 515 -4.57 -3.10 2.99
C ASN A 515 -4.72 -1.65 3.50
N TYR A 516 -5.41 -1.44 4.62
CA TYR A 516 -5.64 -0.10 5.20
C TYR A 516 -4.46 0.43 6.02
N ASP A 517 -3.42 -0.38 6.26
CA ASP A 517 -2.17 0.07 6.89
C ASP A 517 -1.08 0.42 5.87
N ILE A 518 -1.35 0.22 4.58
CA ILE A 518 -0.39 0.49 3.51
C ILE A 518 -0.63 1.90 2.96
N CYS A 519 0.34 2.79 3.16
CA CYS A 519 0.36 4.11 2.53
C CYS A 519 0.72 3.99 1.03
N PRO A 520 -0.14 4.45 0.10
CA PRO A 520 0.11 4.31 -1.33
C PRO A 520 1.36 5.07 -1.83
N ASP A 521 1.64 6.25 -1.28
CA ASP A 521 2.80 7.06 -1.69
C ASP A 521 4.14 6.40 -1.30
N GLU A 522 4.24 5.91 -0.07
CA GLU A 522 5.42 5.19 0.42
C GLU A 522 5.61 3.86 -0.34
N ALA A 523 4.51 3.15 -0.61
CA ALA A 523 4.52 1.93 -1.40
C ALA A 523 5.03 2.15 -2.84
N VAL A 524 4.59 3.22 -3.50
CA VAL A 524 5.02 3.59 -4.86
C VAL A 524 6.48 4.04 -4.86
N GLY A 525 6.90 4.84 -3.87
CA GLY A 525 8.29 5.27 -3.71
C GLY A 525 9.24 4.08 -3.57
N TRP A 526 8.91 3.14 -2.68
CA TRP A 526 9.66 1.89 -2.51
C TRP A 526 9.67 1.04 -3.78
N ALA A 527 8.53 0.91 -4.46
CA ALA A 527 8.41 0.14 -5.70
C ALA A 527 9.31 0.68 -6.82
N CYS A 528 9.44 2.00 -6.95
CA CYS A 528 10.38 2.62 -7.88
C CYS A 528 11.83 2.22 -7.60
N GLU A 529 12.28 2.32 -6.35
CA GLU A 529 13.66 1.95 -5.98
C GLU A 529 13.93 0.44 -6.20
N VAL A 530 12.95 -0.43 -5.92
CA VAL A 530 13.07 -1.87 -6.17
C VAL A 530 13.17 -2.19 -7.67
N LEU A 531 12.39 -1.50 -8.50
CA LEU A 531 12.43 -1.69 -9.96
C LEU A 531 13.72 -1.12 -10.58
N ASP A 532 14.20 0.02 -10.09
CA ASP A 532 15.43 0.65 -10.60
C ASP A 532 16.69 -0.13 -10.20
N SER A 533 16.71 -0.65 -8.98
CA SER A 533 17.84 -1.44 -8.47
C SER A 533 17.97 -2.83 -9.10
N GLY A 534 16.88 -3.37 -9.67
CA GLY A 534 16.89 -4.67 -10.32
C GLY A 534 17.03 -5.86 -9.36
N TYR A 535 16.93 -5.68 -8.04
CA TYR A 535 17.12 -6.76 -7.05
C TYR A 535 16.10 -7.90 -7.13
N LEU A 536 14.99 -7.72 -7.85
CA LEU A 536 14.03 -8.77 -8.16
C LEU A 536 14.36 -9.57 -9.44
N MET A 537 15.37 -9.15 -10.19
CA MET A 537 15.89 -9.85 -11.36
C MET A 537 17.14 -10.63 -10.94
N ASP A 538 17.04 -11.96 -10.85
CA ASP A 538 18.20 -12.79 -10.55
C ASP A 538 19.16 -12.78 -11.74
N THR A 539 20.43 -12.41 -11.52
CA THR A 539 21.48 -12.44 -12.53
C THR A 539 21.74 -13.87 -13.02
N ASP A 540 21.46 -14.87 -12.20
CA ASP A 540 21.52 -16.28 -12.57
C ASP A 540 20.41 -16.71 -13.54
N ASP A 541 19.26 -16.04 -13.55
CA ASP A 541 18.15 -16.32 -14.48
C ASP A 541 18.48 -15.85 -15.91
N LEU A 542 19.32 -14.81 -16.05
CA LEU A 542 19.83 -14.33 -17.34
C LEU A 542 20.93 -15.25 -17.91
N HIS A 543 21.80 -15.83 -17.05
CA HIS A 543 22.86 -16.75 -17.49
C HIS A 543 22.38 -18.20 -17.72
N ARG A 544 21.38 -18.69 -16.97
CA ARG A 544 20.81 -20.04 -17.21
C ARG A 544 19.94 -20.13 -18.46
N SER A 545 19.39 -19.00 -18.93
CA SER A 545 18.75 -18.89 -20.25
C SER A 545 19.71 -19.29 -21.40
N ALA A 546 21.02 -19.06 -21.23
CA ALA A 546 22.02 -19.37 -22.27
C ALA A 546 22.58 -20.81 -22.20
N LEU A 547 22.52 -21.50 -21.05
CA LEU A 547 23.25 -22.75 -20.83
C LEU A 547 22.38 -23.98 -20.50
N GLY A 548 21.05 -23.89 -20.51
CA GLY A 548 20.18 -25.07 -20.39
C GLY A 548 20.36 -25.89 -19.10
N GLY A 549 20.97 -25.29 -18.07
CA GLY A 549 21.23 -25.92 -16.78
C GLY A 549 20.01 -25.84 -15.88
N GLY A 550 19.28 -26.94 -15.74
CA GLY A 550 18.17 -27.11 -14.80
C GLY A 550 18.63 -27.07 -13.35
N GLY A 551 18.97 -25.88 -12.84
CA GLY A 551 19.15 -25.62 -11.42
C GLY A 551 17.80 -25.46 -10.73
N THR A 552 17.50 -26.35 -9.79
CA THR A 552 16.26 -26.37 -9.01
C THR A 552 16.20 -25.24 -7.97
N SER A 553 16.06 -23.97 -8.38
CA SER A 553 15.55 -22.95 -7.46
C SER A 553 14.03 -22.87 -7.61
N ARG A 554 13.31 -23.63 -6.78
CA ARG A 554 11.84 -23.66 -6.75
C ARG A 554 11.23 -22.35 -6.18
N GLU A 555 12.08 -21.36 -5.90
CA GLU A 555 11.73 -20.04 -5.36
C GLU A 555 12.05 -18.88 -6.32
N ALA A 556 12.85 -19.12 -7.36
CA ALA A 556 13.10 -18.15 -8.43
C ALA A 556 11.76 -17.69 -9.06
N GLY A 557 11.56 -16.37 -9.15
CA GLY A 557 10.34 -15.75 -9.66
C GLY A 557 9.20 -15.51 -8.65
N LYS A 558 9.21 -16.15 -7.46
CA LYS A 558 8.15 -15.90 -6.45
C LYS A 558 8.22 -14.48 -5.87
N GLY A 559 9.41 -13.90 -5.77
CA GLY A 559 9.61 -12.50 -5.36
C GLY A 559 8.88 -11.53 -6.29
N ALA A 560 9.04 -11.69 -7.61
CA ALA A 560 8.36 -10.86 -8.61
C ALA A 560 6.82 -11.00 -8.55
N LEU A 561 6.30 -12.21 -8.32
CA LEU A 561 4.87 -12.43 -8.11
C LEU A 561 4.35 -11.78 -6.83
N ARG A 562 5.10 -11.86 -5.72
CA ARG A 562 4.74 -11.19 -4.46
C ARG A 562 4.73 -9.67 -4.63
N PHE A 563 5.72 -9.14 -5.33
CA PHE A 563 5.81 -7.71 -5.64
C PHE A 563 4.61 -7.22 -6.47
N LEU A 564 4.28 -7.89 -7.57
CA LEU A 564 3.10 -7.51 -8.36
C LEU A 564 1.78 -7.73 -7.61
N LEU A 565 1.70 -8.76 -6.77
CA LEU A 565 0.53 -8.98 -5.91
C LEU A 565 0.37 -7.83 -4.90
N PHE A 566 1.47 -7.40 -4.28
CA PHE A 566 1.50 -6.24 -3.40
C PHE A 566 1.00 -4.99 -4.12
N LEU A 567 1.58 -4.65 -5.28
CA LEU A 567 1.16 -3.50 -6.08
C LEU A 567 -0.32 -3.59 -6.47
N SER A 568 -0.82 -4.77 -6.83
CA SER A 568 -2.23 -4.96 -7.24
C SER A 568 -3.25 -4.65 -6.14
N ARG A 569 -2.81 -4.51 -4.88
CA ARG A 569 -3.67 -4.19 -3.72
C ARG A 569 -3.79 -2.69 -3.46
N LEU A 570 -2.96 -1.86 -4.11
CA LEU A 570 -2.89 -0.43 -3.83
C LEU A 570 -4.07 0.34 -4.44
N PRO A 571 -4.65 1.31 -3.71
CA PRO A 571 -5.59 2.27 -4.26
C PRO A 571 -4.83 3.40 -4.99
N TYR A 572 -4.66 3.28 -6.30
CA TYR A 572 -3.91 4.27 -7.10
C TYR A 572 -4.55 5.66 -7.15
N ASP A 573 -5.86 5.75 -6.94
CA ASP A 573 -6.58 7.04 -6.89
C ASP A 573 -6.07 7.95 -5.77
N SER A 574 -5.64 7.38 -4.64
CA SER A 574 -5.16 8.12 -3.46
C SER A 574 -3.66 8.43 -3.45
N VAL A 575 -2.90 8.09 -4.51
CA VAL A 575 -1.48 8.42 -4.60
C VAL A 575 -1.33 9.92 -4.89
N MET A 576 -0.65 10.65 -4.00
CA MET A 576 -0.40 12.08 -4.15
C MET A 576 0.83 12.36 -5.03
N GLN A 577 1.86 11.52 -4.93
CA GLN A 577 3.10 11.64 -5.72
C GLN A 577 2.91 11.06 -7.13
N ARG A 578 2.14 11.77 -7.96
CA ARG A 578 1.79 11.33 -9.32
C ARG A 578 3.00 11.09 -10.23
N ALA A 579 4.06 11.89 -10.10
CA ALA A 579 5.30 11.70 -10.85
C ALA A 579 5.99 10.36 -10.53
N ALA A 580 6.02 9.96 -9.25
CA ALA A 580 6.57 8.66 -8.84
C ALA A 580 5.71 7.50 -9.37
N LEU A 581 4.39 7.66 -9.40
CA LEU A 581 3.49 6.67 -10.01
C LEU A 581 3.72 6.55 -11.53
N GLY A 582 3.94 7.67 -12.22
CA GLY A 582 4.31 7.70 -13.63
C GLY A 582 5.64 6.98 -13.87
N LYS A 583 6.67 7.26 -13.05
CA LYS A 583 7.96 6.56 -13.08
C LYS A 583 7.77 5.05 -12.89
N MET A 584 7.03 4.62 -11.87
CA MET A 584 6.76 3.20 -11.60
C MET A 584 6.10 2.51 -12.81
N ALA A 585 5.09 3.13 -13.42
CA ALA A 585 4.42 2.57 -14.59
C ALA A 585 5.37 2.41 -15.78
N LEU A 586 6.27 3.36 -16.00
CA LEU A 586 7.29 3.29 -17.05
C LEU A 586 8.36 2.22 -16.74
N CYS A 587 8.81 2.09 -15.49
CA CYS A 587 9.69 1.00 -15.06
C CYS A 587 9.03 -0.36 -15.31
N LEU A 588 7.76 -0.51 -14.94
CA LEU A 588 6.99 -1.72 -15.20
C LEU A 588 6.84 -2.04 -16.69
N CYS A 589 6.85 -1.04 -17.57
CA CYS A 589 6.87 -1.25 -19.03
C CYS A 589 8.22 -1.72 -19.55
N ARG A 590 9.32 -1.43 -18.84
CA ARG A 590 10.66 -1.91 -19.15
C ARG A 590 10.99 -3.24 -18.49
N TRP A 591 10.20 -3.67 -17.50
CA TRP A 591 10.45 -4.89 -16.75
C TRP A 591 10.04 -6.15 -17.55
N PRO A 592 11.00 -7.01 -17.95
CA PRO A 592 10.71 -8.21 -18.73
C PRO A 592 9.99 -9.28 -17.89
N GLU A 593 9.30 -10.20 -18.57
CA GLU A 593 8.68 -11.36 -17.93
C GLU A 593 9.77 -12.29 -17.36
N PRO A 594 9.79 -12.57 -16.03
CA PRO A 594 10.73 -13.52 -15.45
C PRO A 594 10.55 -14.93 -16.00
N VAL A 595 11.61 -15.73 -15.99
CA VAL A 595 11.55 -17.13 -16.42
C VAL A 595 10.90 -17.97 -15.32
N TYR A 596 9.66 -18.41 -15.54
CA TYR A 596 8.93 -19.27 -14.61
C TYR A 596 9.04 -20.75 -14.99
N ALA A 597 9.22 -21.62 -13.99
CA ALA A 597 9.17 -23.06 -14.20
C ALA A 597 7.76 -23.57 -14.54
N ALA A 598 6.71 -22.90 -14.06
CA ALA A 598 5.31 -23.29 -14.30
C ALA A 598 4.56 -22.26 -15.17
N SER A 599 3.86 -22.74 -16.20
CA SER A 599 3.03 -21.89 -17.08
C SER A 599 1.94 -21.09 -16.33
N LYS A 600 1.45 -21.63 -15.20
CA LYS A 600 0.48 -20.96 -14.32
C LYS A 600 1.07 -19.71 -13.68
N GLU A 601 2.33 -19.74 -13.27
CA GLU A 601 3.02 -18.61 -12.65
C GLU A 601 3.27 -17.48 -13.66
N ALA A 602 3.70 -17.82 -14.87
CA ALA A 602 3.79 -16.88 -15.99
C ALA A 602 2.43 -16.21 -16.29
N SER A 603 1.35 -16.99 -16.32
CA SER A 603 0.00 -16.43 -16.52
C SER A 603 -0.47 -15.54 -15.36
N GLU A 604 -0.11 -15.89 -14.13
CA GLU A 604 -0.40 -15.12 -12.92
C GLU A 604 0.37 -13.78 -12.96
N TRP A 605 1.64 -13.80 -13.35
CA TRP A 605 2.47 -12.60 -13.52
C TRP A 605 1.87 -11.64 -14.54
N ARG A 606 1.51 -12.12 -15.73
CA ARG A 606 0.88 -11.31 -16.77
C ARG A 606 -0.45 -10.72 -16.31
N ARG A 607 -1.28 -11.51 -15.60
CA ARG A 607 -2.54 -11.01 -15.03
C ARG A 607 -2.30 -9.92 -13.98
N LEU A 608 -1.41 -10.14 -13.01
CA LEU A 608 -1.13 -9.18 -11.94
C LEU A 608 -0.53 -7.89 -12.50
N ARG A 609 0.45 -7.98 -13.41
CA ARG A 609 1.01 -6.82 -14.13
C ARG A 609 -0.08 -6.05 -14.88
N GLY A 610 -1.00 -6.76 -15.55
CA GLY A 610 -2.16 -6.14 -16.20
C GLY A 610 -3.09 -5.41 -15.22
N VAL A 611 -3.34 -5.97 -14.03
CA VAL A 611 -4.16 -5.31 -12.99
C VAL A 611 -3.48 -4.04 -12.48
N VAL A 612 -2.19 -4.11 -12.16
CA VAL A 612 -1.36 -2.99 -11.71
C VAL A 612 -1.31 -1.88 -12.75
N MET A 613 -0.92 -2.22 -13.99
CA MET A 613 -0.84 -1.25 -15.09
C MET A 613 -2.20 -0.64 -15.40
N ARG A 614 -3.28 -1.42 -15.34
CA ARG A 614 -4.62 -0.89 -15.50
C ARG A 614 -4.92 0.14 -14.40
N GLY A 615 -4.73 -0.21 -13.13
CA GLY A 615 -4.99 0.69 -12.00
C GLY A 615 -4.20 2.00 -12.10
N ALA A 616 -2.89 1.91 -12.34
CA ALA A 616 -2.02 3.09 -12.46
C ALA A 616 -2.37 3.96 -13.68
N LEU A 617 -2.52 3.37 -14.87
CA LEU A 617 -2.76 4.16 -16.10
C LEU A 617 -4.14 4.82 -16.14
N HIS A 618 -5.13 4.34 -15.37
CA HIS A 618 -6.46 4.96 -15.30
C HIS A 618 -6.46 6.29 -14.52
N VAL A 619 -5.47 6.51 -13.66
CA VAL A 619 -5.38 7.71 -12.81
C VAL A 619 -4.33 8.71 -13.28
N LEU A 620 -3.35 8.23 -14.04
CA LEU A 620 -2.24 9.06 -14.55
C LEU A 620 -2.70 9.98 -15.68
N GLN A 621 -2.15 11.19 -15.67
CA GLN A 621 -2.24 12.17 -16.75
C GLN A 621 -0.93 12.23 -17.56
N VAL A 622 -0.97 12.92 -18.70
CA VAL A 622 0.21 13.10 -19.57
C VAL A 622 1.37 13.77 -18.80
N ALA A 623 1.08 14.83 -18.04
CA ALA A 623 2.08 15.54 -17.26
C ALA A 623 2.78 14.64 -16.21
N ASP A 624 2.05 13.69 -15.63
CA ASP A 624 2.60 12.75 -14.64
C ASP A 624 3.62 11.79 -15.27
N LEU A 625 3.33 11.33 -16.50
CA LEU A 625 4.21 10.45 -17.26
C LEU A 625 5.43 11.19 -17.80
N GLU A 626 5.28 12.45 -18.21
CA GLU A 626 6.40 13.31 -18.59
C GLU A 626 7.33 13.58 -17.40
N ALA A 627 6.77 13.92 -16.23
CA ALA A 627 7.52 14.11 -15.00
C ALA A 627 8.21 12.81 -14.54
N GLY A 628 7.51 11.67 -14.61
CA GLY A 628 8.08 10.36 -14.29
C GLY A 628 9.21 9.96 -15.25
N ALA A 629 9.08 10.25 -16.54
CA ALA A 629 10.12 9.99 -17.53
C ALA A 629 11.36 10.86 -17.29
N ALA A 630 11.19 12.12 -16.88
CA ALA A 630 12.32 13.00 -16.52
C ALA A 630 13.13 12.45 -15.33
N GLN A 631 12.51 11.72 -14.41
CA GLN A 631 13.18 11.10 -13.27
C GLN A 631 13.96 9.82 -13.61
N LEU A 632 13.78 9.23 -14.80
CA LEU A 632 14.44 7.99 -15.22
C LEU A 632 15.87 8.20 -15.76
N GLY A 633 16.38 9.43 -15.78
CA GLY A 633 17.71 9.79 -16.27
C GLY A 633 17.79 9.91 -17.80
N SER A 634 18.68 10.78 -18.30
CA SER A 634 18.75 11.18 -19.72
C SER A 634 19.47 10.20 -20.66
N GLU A 635 19.88 9.03 -20.18
CA GLU A 635 20.65 8.06 -20.98
C GLU A 635 19.82 7.34 -22.06
N LYS A 636 18.49 7.45 -22.04
CA LYS A 636 17.60 6.81 -23.03
C LYS A 636 16.83 7.87 -23.82
N THR A 637 17.10 7.92 -25.13
CA THR A 637 16.42 8.75 -26.14
C THR A 637 14.93 8.43 -26.35
N MET A 638 14.42 7.40 -25.67
CA MET A 638 13.02 6.94 -25.78
C MET A 638 12.08 7.79 -24.94
N THR A 639 11.00 8.27 -25.57
CA THR A 639 9.93 8.98 -24.89
C THR A 639 9.09 8.04 -24.00
N TRP A 640 8.25 8.61 -23.13
CA TRP A 640 7.32 7.82 -22.33
C TRP A 640 6.29 7.09 -23.22
N LEU A 641 5.90 7.68 -24.36
CA LEU A 641 5.00 7.08 -25.35
C LEU A 641 5.64 5.87 -26.03
N GLU A 642 6.89 6.02 -26.47
CA GLU A 642 7.67 4.91 -27.03
C GLU A 642 7.81 3.79 -26.00
N THR A 643 8.06 4.13 -24.73
CA THR A 643 8.19 3.13 -23.64
C THR A 643 6.88 2.34 -23.44
N LEU A 644 5.71 2.99 -23.50
CA LEU A 644 4.41 2.30 -23.39
C LEU A 644 4.09 1.46 -24.65
N ALA A 645 4.44 1.95 -25.83
CA ALA A 645 4.08 1.31 -27.10
C ALA A 645 5.01 0.15 -27.46
N PHE A 646 6.30 0.25 -27.17
CA PHE A 646 7.33 -0.69 -27.60
C PHE A 646 8.02 -1.42 -26.44
N GLY A 647 7.68 -1.10 -25.19
CA GLY A 647 8.16 -1.84 -24.03
C GLY A 647 7.54 -3.24 -23.90
N GLU A 648 7.97 -3.93 -22.84
CA GLU A 648 7.57 -5.28 -22.47
C GLU A 648 6.08 -5.40 -22.11
N TYR A 649 5.39 -4.28 -21.86
CA TYR A 649 3.96 -4.29 -21.54
C TYR A 649 3.14 -4.25 -22.83
N GLY A 650 2.61 -5.41 -23.22
CA GLY A 650 1.73 -5.56 -24.38
C GLY A 650 0.25 -5.21 -24.15
N GLY A 651 -0.10 -4.61 -23.01
CA GLY A 651 -1.49 -4.28 -22.68
C GLY A 651 -1.98 -2.96 -23.27
N THR A 652 -3.23 -2.62 -22.98
CA THR A 652 -3.91 -1.41 -23.48
C THR A 652 -3.79 -0.24 -22.50
N ILE A 653 -3.85 0.99 -23.04
CA ILE A 653 -3.98 2.22 -22.25
C ILE A 653 -5.41 2.76 -22.30
N PRO A 654 -5.87 3.56 -21.32
CA PRO A 654 -7.16 4.23 -21.38
C PRO A 654 -7.25 5.19 -22.57
N MET A 655 -8.42 5.22 -23.23
CA MET A 655 -8.63 6.13 -24.36
C MET A 655 -8.62 7.61 -23.96
N THR A 656 -8.94 7.93 -22.70
CA THR A 656 -8.80 9.30 -22.17
C THR A 656 -7.34 9.74 -22.23
N LEU A 657 -6.45 8.96 -21.61
CA LEU A 657 -5.01 9.20 -21.63
C LEU A 657 -4.43 9.24 -23.05
N TRP A 658 -4.87 8.32 -23.92
CA TRP A 658 -4.44 8.33 -25.33
C TRP A 658 -4.83 9.61 -26.07
N ARG A 659 -6.05 10.11 -25.86
CA ARG A 659 -6.53 11.35 -26.49
C ARG A 659 -5.77 12.55 -25.94
N ASP A 660 -5.54 12.61 -24.63
CA ASP A 660 -4.79 13.69 -24.00
C ASP A 660 -3.35 13.74 -24.53
N ALA A 661 -2.74 12.57 -24.75
CA ALA A 661 -1.42 12.46 -25.38
C ALA A 661 -1.42 12.96 -26.82
N ALA A 662 -2.43 12.58 -27.62
CA ALA A 662 -2.59 13.07 -28.99
C ALA A 662 -2.78 14.61 -29.03
N VAL A 663 -3.54 15.16 -28.08
CA VAL A 663 -3.74 16.62 -27.93
C VAL A 663 -2.45 17.33 -27.52
N SER A 664 -1.63 16.71 -26.68
CA SER A 664 -0.32 17.26 -26.27
C SER A 664 0.63 17.38 -27.47
N LEU A 665 0.67 16.35 -28.33
CA LEU A 665 1.53 16.33 -29.52
C LEU A 665 0.97 17.15 -30.70
N PHE A 666 -0.36 17.26 -30.80
CA PHE A 666 -1.07 18.00 -31.83
C PHE A 666 -2.04 19.02 -31.21
N PRO A 667 -1.55 20.16 -30.69
CA PRO A 667 -2.37 21.16 -29.99
C PRO A 667 -3.53 21.72 -30.82
N GLN A 668 -3.40 21.72 -32.15
CA GLN A 668 -4.45 22.12 -33.10
C GLN A 668 -5.74 21.29 -32.96
N LEU A 669 -5.68 20.09 -32.39
CA LEU A 669 -6.83 19.22 -32.17
C LEU A 669 -7.68 19.62 -30.95
N ARG A 670 -7.20 20.53 -30.08
CA ARG A 670 -7.93 20.99 -28.88
C ARG A 670 -9.30 21.57 -29.18
N PHE A 671 -9.39 22.35 -30.27
CA PHE A 671 -10.63 23.02 -30.71
C PHE A 671 -11.72 22.06 -31.23
N HIS A 672 -11.49 20.75 -31.18
CA HIS A 672 -12.41 19.72 -31.63
C HIS A 672 -12.83 18.76 -30.52
N VAL A 673 -12.37 19.00 -29.28
CA VAL A 673 -12.72 18.23 -28.08
C VAL A 673 -14.02 18.75 -27.45
N GLU A 674 -14.26 20.06 -27.51
CA GLU A 674 -15.48 20.70 -27.02
C GLU A 674 -16.57 20.63 -28.09
N GLY A 675 -17.63 19.88 -27.82
CA GLY A 675 -18.76 19.65 -28.73
C GLY A 675 -19.65 20.86 -28.98
N GLY A 676 -19.08 22.01 -29.31
CA GLY A 676 -19.82 23.17 -29.83
C GLY A 676 -20.08 22.97 -31.33
N ALA A 677 -21.34 22.71 -31.69
CA ALA A 677 -21.80 22.69 -33.08
C ALA A 677 -21.77 24.09 -33.75
N GLU A 678 -21.41 25.14 -33.02
CA GLU A 678 -21.29 26.51 -33.52
C GLU A 678 -20.09 27.20 -32.88
N ALA A 679 -18.89 26.93 -33.40
CA ALA A 679 -17.81 27.90 -33.33
C ALA A 679 -17.57 28.37 -34.78
N PRO A 680 -17.65 29.67 -35.08
CA PRO A 680 -17.32 30.17 -36.42
C PRO A 680 -15.90 29.73 -36.71
N TYR A 681 -15.68 29.11 -37.87
CA TYR A 681 -14.34 28.83 -38.41
C TYR A 681 -13.46 30.06 -38.12
N PRO A 682 -12.52 30.02 -37.16
CA PRO A 682 -11.51 31.03 -37.14
C PRO A 682 -10.73 30.77 -38.41
N SER A 683 -10.58 31.81 -39.23
CA SER A 683 -9.64 31.87 -40.33
C SER A 683 -8.42 31.03 -39.99
N GLN A 684 -8.20 29.96 -40.78
CA GLN A 684 -7.05 29.07 -40.67
C GLN A 684 -5.82 29.91 -40.30
N PRO A 685 -5.20 29.73 -39.12
CA PRO A 685 -3.80 30.06 -39.08
C PRO A 685 -3.22 29.15 -40.16
N ARG A 686 -2.58 29.73 -41.19
CA ARG A 686 -1.72 28.98 -42.09
C ARG A 686 -0.73 28.27 -41.19
N ALA A 687 -1.05 27.02 -40.84
CA ALA A 687 -0.26 26.22 -39.95
C ALA A 687 0.94 25.83 -40.78
N ASP A 688 2.02 26.55 -40.55
CA ASP A 688 3.32 26.18 -41.06
C ASP A 688 3.55 24.71 -40.66
N PRO A 689 3.78 23.79 -41.62
CA PRO A 689 4.01 22.37 -41.31
C PRO A 689 5.26 22.14 -40.44
N SER A 690 6.07 23.18 -40.20
CA SER A 690 7.14 23.26 -39.21
C SER A 690 6.65 23.40 -37.74
N ALA A 691 5.35 23.61 -37.49
CA ALA A 691 4.77 23.76 -36.15
C ALA A 691 4.41 22.43 -35.45
N TRP A 692 4.59 21.29 -36.12
CA TRP A 692 4.31 19.97 -35.55
C TRP A 692 5.46 19.58 -34.61
N ARG A 693 5.21 19.62 -33.29
CA ARG A 693 6.19 19.21 -32.27
C ARG A 693 6.38 17.68 -32.15
N CYS A 694 5.60 16.91 -32.92
CA CYS A 694 5.55 15.45 -32.82
C CYS A 694 6.69 14.79 -33.61
N ARG A 695 7.49 13.96 -32.93
CA ARG A 695 8.47 13.09 -33.59
C ARG A 695 7.78 11.94 -34.32
N ARG A 696 8.43 11.40 -35.36
CA ARG A 696 7.91 10.26 -36.12
C ARG A 696 7.67 9.04 -35.23
N GLU A 697 8.55 8.81 -34.26
CA GLU A 697 8.45 7.68 -33.33
C GLU A 697 7.24 7.81 -32.39
N ASP A 698 6.95 9.02 -31.91
CA ASP A 698 5.79 9.30 -31.06
C ASP A 698 4.46 9.12 -31.81
N ALA A 699 4.40 9.57 -33.07
CA ALA A 699 3.26 9.34 -33.95
C ALA A 699 3.04 7.83 -34.19
N HIS A 700 4.12 7.07 -34.36
CA HIS A 700 4.04 5.62 -34.50
C HIS A 700 3.53 4.97 -33.20
N ALA A 701 4.07 5.36 -32.05
CA ALA A 701 3.66 4.88 -30.74
C ALA A 701 2.16 5.09 -30.49
N LEU A 702 1.62 6.27 -30.81
CA LEU A 702 0.19 6.56 -30.69
C LEU A 702 -0.67 5.63 -31.56
N CYS A 703 -0.26 5.36 -32.80
CA CYS A 703 -0.96 4.41 -33.68
C CYS A 703 -0.97 2.99 -33.08
N ILE A 704 0.16 2.51 -32.55
CA ILE A 704 0.27 1.18 -31.94
C ILE A 704 -0.59 1.06 -30.68
N LEU A 705 -0.58 2.07 -29.81
CA LEU A 705 -1.39 2.09 -28.59
C LEU A 705 -2.89 2.05 -28.91
N CYS A 706 -3.33 2.78 -29.96
CA CYS A 706 -4.71 2.71 -30.45
C CYS A 706 -5.03 1.32 -31.03
N ALA A 707 -4.10 0.71 -31.77
CA ALA A 707 -4.26 -0.63 -32.33
C ALA A 707 -4.52 -1.69 -31.26
N ARG A 708 -3.76 -1.66 -30.16
CA ARG A 708 -3.94 -2.55 -29.02
C ARG A 708 -5.34 -2.42 -28.41
N TYR A 709 -5.84 -1.19 -28.27
CA TYR A 709 -7.19 -0.94 -27.77
C TYR A 709 -8.26 -1.51 -28.72
N VAL A 710 -8.11 -1.30 -30.02
CA VAL A 710 -9.01 -1.84 -31.05
C VAL A 710 -9.03 -3.38 -31.01
N ALA A 711 -7.87 -4.02 -30.94
CA ALA A 711 -7.74 -5.48 -30.89
C ALA A 711 -8.43 -6.08 -29.66
N GLN A 712 -8.28 -5.46 -28.49
CA GLN A 712 -8.96 -5.88 -27.25
C GLN A 712 -10.48 -5.74 -27.35
N LYS A 713 -10.99 -4.68 -27.99
CA LYS A 713 -12.44 -4.47 -28.14
C LYS A 713 -13.08 -5.44 -29.13
N LYS A 714 -12.39 -5.80 -30.22
CA LYS A 714 -12.86 -6.81 -31.18
C LYS A 714 -13.01 -8.19 -30.54
N THR A 715 -12.11 -8.57 -29.64
CA THR A 715 -12.15 -9.85 -28.93
C THR A 715 -13.20 -9.90 -27.81
N GLY A 716 -13.54 -8.76 -27.21
CA GLY A 716 -14.49 -8.66 -26.09
C GLY A 716 -15.98 -8.56 -26.45
N GLY A 717 -16.37 -8.64 -27.73
CA GLY A 717 -17.77 -8.65 -28.16
C GLY A 717 -18.58 -7.36 -27.94
N SER A 718 -17.99 -6.30 -27.37
CA SER A 718 -18.65 -5.01 -27.17
C SER A 718 -18.32 -4.03 -28.30
N THR A 719 -19.32 -3.42 -28.94
CA THR A 719 -19.10 -2.31 -29.89
C THR A 719 -18.55 -1.08 -29.15
N PRO A 720 -17.35 -0.59 -29.48
CA PRO A 720 -16.70 0.47 -28.71
C PRO A 720 -17.23 1.85 -29.11
N THR A 721 -18.18 2.39 -28.35
CA THR A 721 -18.72 3.76 -28.53
C THR A 721 -17.63 4.84 -28.55
N ASN A 722 -16.55 4.67 -27.79
CA ASN A 722 -15.46 5.65 -27.68
C ASN A 722 -14.47 5.66 -28.86
N LEU A 723 -14.43 4.61 -29.70
CA LEU A 723 -13.59 4.59 -30.91
C LEU A 723 -14.28 5.25 -32.11
N HIS A 724 -15.61 5.37 -32.06
CA HIS A 724 -16.42 5.93 -33.14
C HIS A 724 -16.56 7.45 -33.01
N SER A 725 -15.45 8.19 -32.93
CA SER A 725 -15.49 9.64 -32.98
C SER A 725 -14.64 10.18 -34.12
N LEU A 726 -15.15 11.17 -34.85
CA LEU A 726 -14.37 11.93 -35.84
C LEU A 726 -13.10 12.54 -35.23
N PHE A 727 -13.11 12.84 -33.93
CA PHE A 727 -11.91 13.24 -33.20
C PHE A 727 -10.79 12.18 -33.26
N THR A 728 -11.13 10.90 -33.04
CA THR A 728 -10.15 9.80 -33.10
C THR A 728 -9.60 9.64 -34.52
N VAL A 729 -10.47 9.80 -35.53
CA VAL A 729 -10.08 9.81 -36.95
C VAL A 729 -9.09 10.94 -37.24
N ARG A 730 -9.36 12.16 -36.76
CA ARG A 730 -8.47 13.32 -36.87
C ARG A 730 -7.09 13.06 -36.25
N CYS A 731 -7.06 12.48 -35.04
CA CYS A 731 -5.83 12.14 -34.35
C CYS A 731 -4.99 11.13 -35.13
N ILE A 732 -5.62 10.06 -35.64
CA ILE A 732 -4.91 9.04 -36.45
C ILE A 732 -4.45 9.63 -37.78
N GLY A 733 -5.29 10.45 -38.44
CA GLY A 733 -4.90 11.16 -39.66
C GLY A 733 -3.67 12.07 -39.44
N ALA A 734 -3.64 12.80 -38.32
CA ALA A 734 -2.50 13.62 -37.91
C ALA A 734 -1.23 12.79 -37.60
N CYS A 735 -1.37 11.60 -37.00
CA CYS A 735 -0.24 10.69 -36.83
C CYS A 735 0.29 10.20 -38.19
N LEU A 736 -0.61 9.83 -39.11
CA LEU A 736 -0.26 9.34 -40.44
C LEU A 736 0.38 10.41 -41.32
N SER A 737 -0.03 11.68 -41.19
CA SER A 737 0.62 12.80 -41.89
C SER A 737 2.07 12.97 -41.47
N VAL A 738 2.40 12.75 -40.19
CA VAL A 738 3.79 12.77 -39.71
C VAL A 738 4.54 11.53 -40.17
N LEU A 739 3.93 10.34 -40.11
CA LEU A 739 4.58 9.08 -40.48
C LEU A 739 4.92 8.97 -41.97
N LEU A 740 4.08 9.57 -42.82
CA LEU A 740 4.19 9.55 -44.27
C LEU A 740 4.70 10.88 -44.85
N SER A 741 5.02 11.85 -43.99
CA SER A 741 5.46 13.20 -44.37
C SER A 741 4.51 13.89 -45.36
N ASN A 742 3.19 13.74 -45.17
CA ASN A 742 2.16 14.33 -46.02
C ASN A 742 1.18 15.18 -45.18
N ALA A 743 1.37 16.50 -45.17
CA ALA A 743 0.59 17.43 -44.36
C ALA A 743 -0.89 17.57 -44.78
N ALA A 744 -1.25 17.25 -46.03
CA ALA A 744 -2.63 17.35 -46.52
C ALA A 744 -3.50 16.12 -46.13
N LEU A 745 -2.85 15.04 -45.70
CA LEU A 745 -3.46 13.74 -45.44
C LEU A 745 -4.60 13.76 -44.40
N PRO A 746 -4.53 14.49 -43.27
CA PRO A 746 -5.59 14.41 -42.24
C PRO A 746 -6.94 14.90 -42.77
N GLU A 747 -6.94 15.98 -43.54
CA GLU A 747 -8.15 16.56 -44.15
C GLU A 747 -8.72 15.68 -45.26
N GLU A 748 -7.86 15.06 -46.07
CA GLU A 748 -8.26 14.14 -47.13
C GLU A 748 -8.94 12.89 -46.56
N LEU A 749 -8.33 12.30 -45.53
CA LEU A 749 -8.85 11.12 -44.82
C LEU A 749 -10.17 11.40 -44.09
N LEU A 750 -10.44 12.64 -43.69
CA LEU A 750 -11.72 13.00 -43.07
C LEU A 750 -12.84 13.19 -44.08
N ARG A 751 -12.53 13.61 -45.32
CA ARG A 751 -13.54 13.89 -46.34
C ARG A 751 -14.01 12.66 -47.08
N SER A 752 -13.14 11.65 -47.25
CA SER A 752 -13.45 10.45 -48.03
C SER A 752 -12.97 9.17 -47.36
N ALA A 753 -13.84 8.15 -47.33
CA ALA A 753 -13.48 6.81 -46.89
C ALA A 753 -12.58 6.07 -47.90
N ASP A 754 -12.61 6.44 -49.17
CA ASP A 754 -11.82 5.81 -50.23
C ASP A 754 -10.34 6.20 -50.14
N ALA A 755 -10.05 7.38 -49.57
CA ALA A 755 -8.70 7.81 -49.25
C ALA A 755 -8.02 6.87 -48.24
N TRP A 756 -8.79 6.20 -47.37
CA TRP A 756 -8.26 5.17 -46.46
C TRP A 756 -7.94 3.86 -47.18
N ASP A 757 -8.70 3.48 -48.22
CA ASP A 757 -8.49 2.21 -48.95
C ASP A 757 -7.12 2.18 -49.63
N GLY A 758 -6.74 3.28 -50.29
CA GLY A 758 -5.42 3.43 -50.93
C GLY A 758 -4.27 3.44 -49.93
N LEU A 759 -4.51 3.91 -48.70
CA LEU A 759 -3.51 3.98 -47.64
C LEU A 759 -3.32 2.65 -46.91
N CYS A 760 -4.40 1.90 -46.66
CA CYS A 760 -4.36 0.67 -45.87
C CYS A 760 -3.40 -0.38 -46.46
N ALA A 761 -3.26 -0.44 -47.80
CA ALA A 761 -2.36 -1.39 -48.46
C ALA A 761 -0.86 -1.12 -48.21
N SER A 762 -0.47 0.10 -47.82
CA SER A 762 0.93 0.51 -47.65
C SER A 762 1.37 0.64 -46.18
N LEU A 763 0.44 0.49 -45.23
CA LEU A 763 0.73 0.63 -43.80
C LEU A 763 1.23 -0.68 -43.16
N PRO A 764 1.99 -0.62 -42.04
CA PRO A 764 2.31 -1.80 -41.24
C PRO A 764 1.05 -2.46 -40.65
N GLU A 765 1.04 -3.79 -40.56
CA GLU A 765 -0.08 -4.62 -40.06
C GLU A 765 -0.79 -4.07 -38.81
N PRO A 766 -0.10 -3.68 -37.71
CA PRO A 766 -0.78 -3.14 -36.53
C PRO A 766 -1.48 -1.80 -36.79
N VAL A 767 -0.95 -0.96 -37.68
CA VAL A 767 -1.54 0.33 -38.04
C VAL A 767 -2.71 0.16 -39.02
N GLN A 768 -2.67 -0.87 -39.89
CA GLN A 768 -3.77 -1.21 -40.79
C GLN A 768 -5.07 -1.47 -40.03
N VAL A 769 -4.99 -2.23 -38.91
CA VAL A 769 -6.17 -2.54 -38.08
C VAL A 769 -6.87 -1.28 -37.58
N VAL A 770 -6.12 -0.24 -37.21
CA VAL A 770 -6.66 1.06 -36.79
C VAL A 770 -7.21 1.82 -37.98
N ALA A 771 -6.48 1.87 -39.10
CA ALA A 771 -6.89 2.55 -40.32
C ALA A 771 -8.23 2.01 -40.85
N THR A 772 -8.42 0.69 -40.90
CA THR A 772 -9.70 0.06 -41.26
C THR A 772 -10.83 0.44 -40.30
N CYS A 773 -10.53 0.53 -39.00
CA CYS A 773 -11.52 0.99 -38.02
C CYS A 773 -11.87 2.47 -38.21
N MET A 774 -10.91 3.36 -38.47
CA MET A 774 -11.16 4.77 -38.72
C MET A 774 -11.95 4.98 -40.02
N GLN A 775 -11.64 4.22 -41.06
CA GLN A 775 -12.42 4.21 -42.30
C GLN A 775 -13.89 3.88 -42.05
N ALA A 776 -14.20 2.86 -41.24
CA ALA A 776 -15.57 2.50 -40.90
C ALA A 776 -16.30 3.63 -40.13
N VAL A 777 -15.58 4.41 -39.32
CA VAL A 777 -16.12 5.60 -38.64
C VAL A 777 -16.46 6.69 -39.65
N VAL A 778 -15.54 7.00 -40.56
CA VAL A 778 -15.76 7.99 -41.64
C VAL A 778 -16.96 7.60 -42.49
N ARG A 779 -17.07 6.35 -42.94
CA ARG A 779 -18.23 5.84 -43.71
C ARG A 779 -19.57 6.02 -42.97
N ARG A 780 -19.56 6.02 -41.64
CA ARG A 780 -20.76 6.11 -40.80
C ARG A 780 -21.13 7.54 -40.42
N GLN A 781 -20.14 8.39 -40.16
CA GLN A 781 -20.34 9.71 -39.53
C GLN A 781 -20.17 10.87 -40.49
N VAL A 782 -19.43 10.69 -41.59
CA VAL A 782 -19.36 11.70 -42.63
C VAL A 782 -20.60 11.54 -43.49
N PRO A 783 -21.43 12.59 -43.61
CA PRO A 783 -22.63 12.51 -44.42
C PRO A 783 -22.27 12.09 -45.84
N SER A 784 -22.95 11.05 -46.34
CA SER A 784 -23.01 10.85 -47.79
C SER A 784 -23.48 12.15 -48.44
N SER A 785 -23.13 12.40 -49.70
CA SER A 785 -23.52 13.56 -50.51
C SER A 785 -25.03 13.87 -50.59
N LYS A 786 -25.88 13.14 -49.84
CA LYS A 786 -27.32 13.26 -49.70
C LYS A 786 -27.80 13.92 -48.40
N VAL A 787 -26.93 14.30 -47.47
CA VAL A 787 -27.32 15.00 -46.24
C VAL A 787 -26.98 16.49 -46.37
N LEU A 788 -28.01 17.33 -46.42
CA LEU A 788 -27.87 18.79 -46.36
C LEU A 788 -27.70 19.19 -44.88
N CYS A 789 -26.53 19.72 -44.52
CA CYS A 789 -26.35 20.46 -43.27
C CYS A 789 -26.74 21.92 -43.52
N PHE A 790 -27.69 22.44 -42.74
CA PHE A 790 -28.05 23.85 -42.72
C PHE A 790 -27.32 24.56 -41.59
#